data_AF-A0A8J1YTE5-F1
#
_entry.id   AF-A0A8J1YTE5-F1
#
_cell.length_a   1.000
_cell.length_b   1.000
_cell.length_c   1.000
_cell.angle_alpha   90.00
_cell.angle_beta   90.00
_cell.angle_gamma   90.00
#
_symmetry.space_group_name_H-M   'P 1'
#
loop_
_entity.id
_entity.type
_entity.pdbx_description
1 polymer ?
#
loop_
_entity_poly.entity_id
_entity_poly.type
_entity_poly.pdbx_seq_one_letter_code
_entity_poly.pdbx_strand_id
1 'polypeptide(L)'
;MPARHVVVICANLTSHLRALVQLALNLLDLHHDLAITLLYPSTVSLALKRDLASQPKSLIERVATRLETVIVDVGNAVGWLEALEIYRGRNERIIEDLLRGSKGTVPGLILADAFRFVENRLLNYPDLPPMYDYEFTPQTGSRSTLTKSALETQAIQMGAARNVDGCIFLSVPEMEAASLAYLENVMDMPVLGIGPQLNEVIWSSDDAPYETSTITEMDDETIRFLDSALATYGRNSAGYISFGTSAWPVNRPRLVELILESLLGLEDPLPFIFVKGSNAMPDGLEHRVNTSGRGLIVDWAPQIRVLNHAATGIFLTHAGGGSLIESVVAGVPVITLPFIADQPALSAFYVQIQHIGIQLHQLSSGLDGLTLGNGIRVDSNDQAIRHELFHAWISMRGHDGDMCRKEAERTAICIDPCQCLAGICMVDSTVMSKHVIVLTLPSWGHCRPEICLSLRLLTLHKELLITILIARVVKVRAEAEMSQFNLASDDQERLRVVYYDLTSSPPGHPTKGTEDDGMFAKWCEWCGDHLLQQLAKVIKGERVCESPYTTPLNHGPSVLMCDVLIMVGIAHRFNTFFTDRGLIQPMFGVICPVSTALTLGAIGEPGWPFLPAVKGYLAAVKDGSMAHEAYEKHVASNRAQYDERLSLNPMCVWELDPNESSRVHCHMRSWSMMKDSFDAIPKKFLVSIWPAFLNKSSRSGPGFYEVGPQVPFHLERLEKPIVGSAEQASEIFSFLDAHPPRSVLYMCFGSEYSPPTAHQAELLFAAIQRTGLDVVYVGPAGSRENTEMFGGSMESAETVYAQEMSKMGKRGLVAEWVPQYRVLEHKAIACFLSHGGSNSGMEAMMTGTPSIIWPGAWDQPFVANHLTHLGVGKELFQVRTGHNIGKTTAAGVHITGTDEAMSAEMDEVFVSLTGESGRKWRETCERVRVMVREDMNEGESRKNMDRLADPALMD
;
A
#
# COMPACT_ATOMS: atom_id res chain seq x y z
N MET A 1 -24.11 12.01 11.35
CA MET A 1 -22.83 12.27 12.05
C MET A 1 -21.72 12.15 11.02
N PRO A 2 -20.66 12.97 11.08
CA PRO A 2 -19.50 12.81 10.21
C PRO A 2 -18.95 11.38 10.32
N ALA A 3 -18.50 10.81 9.20
CA ALA A 3 -18.05 9.42 9.13
C ALA A 3 -16.71 9.20 9.85
N ARG A 4 -15.95 10.29 10.06
CA ARG A 4 -14.63 10.29 10.68
C ARG A 4 -14.53 11.37 11.75
N HIS A 5 -13.92 11.03 12.89
CA HIS A 5 -13.74 11.94 14.02
C HIS A 5 -12.30 11.84 14.53
N VAL A 6 -11.61 12.98 14.60
CA VAL A 6 -10.24 13.09 15.10
C VAL A 6 -10.24 13.88 16.41
N VAL A 7 -9.46 13.42 17.38
CA VAL A 7 -9.25 14.13 18.65
C VAL A 7 -7.80 14.61 18.68
N VAL A 8 -7.60 15.92 18.81
CA VAL A 8 -6.27 16.54 18.86
C VAL A 8 -6.00 17.00 20.30
N ILE A 9 -4.89 16.54 20.87
CA ILE A 9 -4.45 16.94 22.22
C ILE A 9 -3.37 18.00 22.09
N CYS A 10 -3.68 19.22 22.53
CA CYS A 10 -2.78 20.36 22.41
C CYS A 10 -1.82 20.46 23.61
N ALA A 11 -0.56 20.78 23.33
CA ALA A 11 0.44 21.07 24.36
C ALA A 11 0.15 22.40 25.08
N ASN A 12 0.68 22.55 26.30
CA ASN A 12 0.59 23.79 27.09
C ASN A 12 1.60 24.87 26.64
N LEU A 13 1.71 25.10 25.33
CA LEU A 13 2.59 26.09 24.72
C LEU A 13 1.85 26.82 23.61
N THR A 14 1.79 28.14 23.71
CA THR A 14 1.03 28.99 22.80
C THR A 14 1.45 28.80 21.34
N SER A 15 2.75 28.67 21.06
CA SER A 15 3.27 28.47 19.70
C SER A 15 2.81 27.16 19.06
N HIS A 16 2.84 26.05 19.81
CA HIS A 16 2.36 24.75 19.33
C HIS A 16 0.85 24.73 19.12
N LEU A 17 0.10 25.42 20.00
CA LEU A 17 -1.34 25.54 19.88
C LEU A 17 -1.74 26.19 18.55
N ARG A 18 -1.09 27.29 18.13
CA ARG A 18 -1.47 27.97 16.87
C ARG A 18 -1.34 27.04 15.66
N ALA A 19 -0.23 26.30 15.59
CA ALA A 19 0.02 25.37 14.49
C ALA A 19 -1.01 24.22 14.45
N LEU A 20 -1.34 23.64 15.61
CA LEU A 20 -2.34 22.57 15.70
C LEU A 20 -3.76 23.06 15.38
N VAL A 21 -4.11 24.28 15.81
CA VAL A 21 -5.39 24.91 15.48
C VAL A 21 -5.49 25.16 13.99
N GLN A 22 -4.43 25.71 13.37
CA GLN A 22 -4.43 25.97 11.94
C GLN A 22 -4.49 24.66 11.14
N LEU A 23 -3.77 23.61 11.57
CA LEU A 23 -3.89 22.27 10.97
C LEU A 23 -5.32 21.75 11.03
N ALA A 24 -5.97 21.86 12.19
CA ALA A 24 -7.36 21.40 12.36
C ALA A 24 -8.33 22.18 11.45
N LEU A 25 -8.15 23.50 11.33
CA LEU A 25 -8.98 24.31 10.45
C LEU A 25 -8.76 23.96 8.98
N ASN A 26 -7.51 23.80 8.55
CA ASN A 26 -7.16 23.40 7.19
C ASN A 26 -7.78 22.02 6.85
N LEU A 27 -7.64 21.03 7.74
CA LEU A 27 -8.24 19.70 7.57
C LEU A 27 -9.77 19.76 7.50
N LEU A 28 -10.42 20.59 8.31
CA LEU A 28 -11.87 20.73 8.29
C LEU A 28 -12.38 21.46 7.05
N ASP A 29 -11.64 22.42 6.51
CA ASP A 29 -12.03 23.12 5.27
C ASP A 29 -11.87 22.18 4.06
N LEU A 30 -10.85 21.31 4.05
CA LEU A 30 -10.61 20.32 3.00
C LEU A 30 -11.56 19.11 3.06
N HIS A 31 -11.96 18.65 4.25
CA HIS A 31 -12.71 17.41 4.42
C HIS A 31 -14.08 17.63 5.07
N HIS A 32 -15.14 17.63 4.26
CA HIS A 32 -16.51 17.84 4.74
C HIS A 32 -17.08 16.71 5.62
N ASP A 33 -16.51 15.51 5.54
CA ASP A 33 -16.94 14.32 6.29
C ASP A 33 -16.19 14.13 7.63
N LEU A 34 -15.23 15.02 7.93
CA LEU A 34 -14.40 15.01 9.13
C LEU A 34 -14.97 15.94 10.20
N ALA A 35 -14.97 15.47 11.46
CA ALA A 35 -15.06 16.31 12.64
C ALA A 35 -13.76 16.25 13.46
N ILE A 36 -13.45 17.34 14.15
CA ILE A 36 -12.28 17.46 15.02
C ILE A 36 -12.68 17.98 16.40
N THR A 37 -12.20 17.32 17.46
CA THR A 37 -12.26 17.83 18.84
C THR A 37 -10.87 18.25 19.29
N LEU A 38 -10.70 19.53 19.66
CA LEU A 38 -9.48 20.07 20.25
C LEU A 38 -9.54 19.98 21.77
N LEU A 39 -8.66 19.19 22.38
CA LEU A 39 -8.44 19.11 23.81
C LEU A 39 -7.27 20.01 24.21
N TYR A 40 -7.51 21.02 25.04
CA TYR A 40 -6.46 21.98 25.41
C TYR A 40 -6.52 22.41 26.89
N PRO A 41 -5.37 22.75 27.51
CA PRO A 41 -5.31 23.26 28.88
C PRO A 41 -6.01 24.61 29.06
N SER A 42 -6.60 24.84 30.23
CA SER A 42 -7.22 26.13 30.60
C SER A 42 -6.27 27.33 30.47
N THR A 43 -4.98 27.12 30.73
CA THR A 43 -3.90 28.12 30.65
C THR A 43 -3.72 28.74 29.27
N VAL A 44 -4.05 28.02 28.19
CA VAL A 44 -3.95 28.53 26.80
C VAL A 44 -5.31 28.90 26.20
N SER A 45 -6.39 28.87 26.98
CA SER A 45 -7.75 29.12 26.47
C SER A 45 -7.93 30.51 25.86
N LEU A 46 -7.27 31.53 26.41
CA LEU A 46 -7.35 32.89 25.87
C LEU A 46 -6.62 32.99 24.52
N ALA A 47 -5.50 32.28 24.36
CA ALA A 47 -4.76 32.23 23.11
C ALA A 47 -5.57 31.52 22.01
N LEU A 48 -6.19 30.37 22.32
CA LEU A 48 -7.07 29.66 21.39
C LEU A 48 -8.22 30.56 20.90
N LYS A 49 -8.90 31.23 21.84
CA LYS A 49 -10.03 32.12 21.52
C LYS A 49 -9.60 33.27 20.63
N ARG A 50 -8.42 33.86 20.87
CA ARG A 50 -7.86 34.94 20.04
C ARG A 50 -7.52 34.43 18.64
N ASP A 51 -6.88 33.27 18.53
CA ASP A 51 -6.50 32.70 17.24
C ASP A 51 -7.72 32.31 16.40
N LEU A 52 -8.76 31.69 17.00
CA LEU A 52 -10.01 31.40 16.31
C LEU A 52 -10.76 32.68 15.90
N ALA A 53 -10.74 33.70 16.75
CA ALA A 53 -11.36 35.00 16.44
C ALA A 53 -10.63 35.75 15.32
N SER A 54 -9.34 35.48 15.10
CA SER A 54 -8.57 36.08 13.99
C SER A 54 -8.78 35.38 12.64
N GLN A 55 -9.48 34.24 12.60
CA GLN A 55 -9.77 33.52 11.37
C GLN A 55 -10.91 34.19 10.58
N PRO A 56 -10.96 34.03 9.25
CA PRO A 56 -12.07 34.49 8.43
C PRO A 56 -13.41 33.94 8.95
N LYS A 57 -14.40 34.82 9.15
CA LYS A 57 -15.74 34.40 9.62
C LYS A 57 -16.36 33.34 8.73
N SER A 58 -16.19 33.48 7.41
CA SER A 58 -16.70 32.50 6.44
C SER A 58 -16.08 31.10 6.62
N LEU A 59 -14.81 31.01 7.01
CA LEU A 59 -14.15 29.74 7.33
C LEU A 59 -14.71 29.15 8.63
N ILE A 60 -14.76 29.96 9.69
CA ILE A 60 -15.28 29.53 10.99
C ILE A 60 -16.74 29.07 10.88
N GLU A 61 -17.59 29.78 10.15
CA GLU A 61 -18.98 29.40 9.92
C GLU A 61 -19.11 28.06 9.16
N ARG A 62 -18.24 27.80 8.17
CA ARG A 62 -18.22 26.52 7.42
C ARG A 62 -17.83 25.33 8.29
N VAL A 63 -16.93 25.52 9.24
CA VAL A 63 -16.38 24.42 10.06
C VAL A 63 -17.00 24.31 11.46
N ALA A 64 -17.77 25.31 11.92
CA ALA A 64 -18.28 25.42 13.29
C ALA A 64 -19.09 24.20 13.77
N THR A 65 -19.81 23.53 12.87
CA THR A 65 -20.60 22.34 13.23
C THR A 65 -19.75 21.07 13.36
N ARG A 66 -18.48 21.12 12.97
CA ARG A 66 -17.53 20.00 12.90
C ARG A 66 -16.26 20.23 13.74
N LEU A 67 -16.08 21.43 14.30
CA LEU A 67 -15.01 21.76 15.22
C LEU A 67 -15.56 21.87 16.65
N GLU A 68 -15.11 20.99 17.53
CA GLU A 68 -15.40 21.04 18.96
C GLU A 68 -14.16 21.44 19.75
N THR A 69 -14.32 22.25 20.79
CA THR A 69 -13.22 22.68 21.66
C THR A 69 -13.53 22.31 23.10
N VAL A 70 -12.66 21.53 23.73
CA VAL A 70 -12.85 21.01 25.10
C VAL A 70 -11.67 21.44 25.97
N ILE A 71 -11.99 22.17 27.04
CA ILE A 71 -11.01 22.57 28.04
C ILE A 71 -10.74 21.38 28.96
N VAL A 72 -9.48 21.01 29.11
CA VAL A 72 -9.03 20.00 30.07
C VAL A 72 -8.42 20.72 31.28
N ASP A 73 -9.00 20.47 32.45
CA ASP A 73 -8.48 21.00 33.71
C ASP A 73 -7.30 20.16 34.18
N VAL A 74 -6.12 20.47 33.65
CA VAL A 74 -4.86 19.95 34.17
C VAL A 74 -4.59 20.68 35.48
N GLY A 75 -5.06 20.10 36.59
CA GLY A 75 -4.72 20.54 37.93
C GLY A 75 -3.22 20.79 38.03
N ASN A 76 -2.87 21.92 38.68
CA ASN A 76 -1.55 22.48 38.99
C ASN A 76 -0.38 21.62 38.53
N ALA A 77 0.60 22.17 37.78
CA ALA A 77 1.83 21.57 37.21
C ALA A 77 2.38 20.22 37.78
N VAL A 78 2.16 19.94 39.07
CA VAL A 78 2.21 18.63 39.74
C VAL A 78 1.47 17.51 38.98
N GLY A 79 0.29 17.72 38.38
CA GLY A 79 -0.41 16.65 37.64
C GLY A 79 0.29 16.20 36.35
N TRP A 80 1.00 17.13 35.69
CA TRP A 80 1.91 16.81 34.59
C TRP A 80 3.14 16.04 35.09
N LEU A 81 3.68 16.40 36.26
CA LEU A 81 4.79 15.69 36.89
C LEU A 81 4.40 14.29 37.39
N GLU A 82 3.16 14.06 37.86
CA GLU A 82 2.65 12.74 38.24
C GLU A 82 2.42 11.83 37.01
N ALA A 83 1.92 12.38 35.89
CA ALA A 83 1.89 11.66 34.62
C ALA A 83 3.30 11.31 34.13
N LEU A 84 4.26 12.22 34.32
CA LEU A 84 5.68 11.98 34.06
C LEU A 84 6.30 10.98 35.05
N GLU A 85 5.84 10.89 36.29
CA GLU A 85 6.27 9.87 37.28
C GLU A 85 5.71 8.48 36.95
N ILE A 86 4.46 8.38 36.49
CA ILE A 86 3.87 7.14 35.98
C ILE A 86 4.60 6.66 34.70
N TYR A 87 4.98 7.60 33.83
CA TYR A 87 5.81 7.30 32.66
C TYR A 87 7.27 6.99 33.02
N ARG A 88 7.87 7.65 34.02
CA ARG A 88 9.19 7.33 34.57
C ARG A 88 9.21 5.92 35.14
N GLY A 89 8.20 5.52 35.91
CA GLY A 89 8.11 4.16 36.47
C GLY A 89 8.01 3.05 35.42
N ARG A 90 7.44 3.33 34.24
CA ARG A 90 7.40 2.36 33.12
C ARG A 90 8.65 2.38 32.23
N ASN A 91 9.36 3.51 32.16
CA ASN A 91 10.48 3.73 31.24
C ASN A 91 11.82 4.00 31.93
N GLU A 92 11.94 3.72 33.24
CA GLU A 92 13.12 3.97 34.06
C GLU A 92 14.38 3.34 33.45
N ARG A 93 14.26 2.13 32.89
CA ARG A 93 15.34 1.47 32.15
C ARG A 93 15.79 2.24 30.90
N ILE A 94 14.87 2.84 30.14
CA ILE A 94 15.18 3.60 28.92
C ILE A 94 15.92 4.89 29.29
N ILE A 95 15.48 5.58 30.35
CA ILE A 95 16.12 6.79 30.86
C ILE A 95 17.51 6.44 31.42
N GLU A 96 17.65 5.34 32.17
CA GLU A 96 18.95 4.88 32.65
C GLU A 96 19.89 4.44 31.52
N ASP A 97 19.39 3.78 30.48
CA ASP A 97 20.19 3.31 29.34
C ASP A 97 20.68 4.46 28.44
N LEU A 98 19.83 5.48 28.21
CA LEU A 98 20.20 6.73 27.54
C LEU A 98 21.26 7.50 28.34
N LEU A 99 21.12 7.59 29.67
CA LEU A 99 22.07 8.27 30.55
C LEU A 99 23.39 7.49 30.75
N ARG A 100 23.38 6.14 30.65
CA ARG A 100 24.55 5.27 30.82
C ARG A 100 25.30 4.97 29.51
N GLY A 101 24.76 5.36 28.35
CA GLY A 101 25.36 5.06 27.05
C GLY A 101 25.34 3.56 26.69
N SER A 102 24.37 2.82 27.23
CA SER A 102 24.21 1.38 26.99
C SER A 102 23.99 1.11 25.49
N LYS A 103 24.82 0.25 24.90
CA LYS A 103 24.67 -0.20 23.51
C LYS A 103 23.40 -1.05 23.34
N GLY A 104 22.28 -0.44 22.96
CA GLY A 104 21.02 -1.17 22.72
C GLY A 104 19.97 -0.32 22.01
N THR A 105 19.72 -0.62 20.73
CA THR A 105 18.84 0.06 19.76
C THR A 105 19.32 1.41 19.22
N VAL A 106 19.45 1.48 17.90
CA VAL A 106 20.05 2.55 17.09
C VAL A 106 19.42 3.95 17.32
N PRO A 107 18.11 4.13 17.61
CA PRO A 107 17.54 5.48 17.78
C PRO A 107 18.01 6.21 19.05
N GLY A 108 18.25 5.48 20.14
CA GLY A 108 18.65 6.07 21.42
C GLY A 108 20.14 6.49 21.46
N LEU A 109 21.01 5.74 20.77
CA LEU A 109 22.45 6.00 20.71
C LEU A 109 22.80 7.27 19.94
N ILE A 110 22.10 7.54 18.84
CA ILE A 110 22.41 8.67 17.95
C ILE A 110 21.99 10.01 18.58
N LEU A 111 20.86 10.03 19.28
CA LEU A 111 20.36 11.22 19.99
C LEU A 111 21.05 11.43 21.35
N ALA A 112 21.43 10.37 22.06
CA ALA A 112 22.23 10.50 23.28
C ALA A 112 23.64 11.06 23.00
N ASP A 113 24.24 10.75 21.85
CA ASP A 113 25.50 11.36 21.41
C ASP A 113 25.31 12.77 20.82
N ALA A 114 24.15 13.06 20.18
CA ALA A 114 23.81 14.36 19.61
C ALA A 114 23.75 15.52 20.63
N PHE A 115 23.36 15.23 21.87
CA PHE A 115 23.14 16.25 22.91
C PHE A 115 24.22 16.24 24.00
N ARG A 116 25.32 15.50 23.81
CA ARG A 116 26.56 15.68 24.57
C ARG A 116 27.30 16.91 24.05
N PHE A 117 26.73 18.09 24.28
CA PHE A 117 27.15 19.39 23.74
C PHE A 117 28.49 19.95 24.28
N VAL A 118 29.40 19.08 24.66
CA VAL A 118 30.63 19.42 25.39
C VAL A 118 31.81 18.50 25.01
N GLU A 119 31.66 17.64 24.00
CA GLU A 119 32.75 16.77 23.55
C GLU A 119 33.57 17.40 22.40
N ASN A 120 33.21 18.60 21.95
CA ASN A 120 33.83 19.32 20.82
C ASN A 120 33.80 18.49 19.53
N ARG A 121 32.75 17.69 19.34
CA ARG A 121 32.57 16.85 18.15
C ARG A 121 31.94 17.67 17.03
N LEU A 122 32.51 17.54 15.83
CA LEU A 122 31.88 18.04 14.61
C LEU A 122 30.77 17.07 14.19
N LEU A 123 29.53 17.53 14.18
CA LEU A 123 28.33 16.77 13.85
C LEU A 123 27.95 17.04 12.39
N ASN A 124 27.52 15.98 11.69
CA ASN A 124 27.01 16.05 10.33
C ASN A 124 25.59 15.49 10.33
N TYR A 125 24.60 16.38 10.39
CA TYR A 125 23.19 16.01 10.26
C TYR A 125 22.75 16.12 8.80
N PRO A 126 21.77 15.29 8.38
CA PRO A 126 21.09 15.52 7.11
C PRO A 126 20.56 16.96 7.02
N ASP A 127 20.66 17.56 5.83
CA ASP A 127 20.21 18.92 5.51
C ASP A 127 20.77 20.08 6.36
N LEU A 128 21.71 19.84 7.28
CA LEU A 128 22.41 20.88 8.04
C LEU A 128 23.88 20.99 7.62
N PRO A 129 24.48 22.19 7.71
CA PRO A 129 25.92 22.32 7.58
C PRO A 129 26.63 21.59 8.73
N PRO A 130 27.92 21.24 8.59
CA PRO A 130 28.71 20.73 9.71
C PRO A 130 28.71 21.71 10.87
N MET A 131 28.31 21.26 12.06
CA MET A 131 28.22 22.07 13.27
C MET A 131 28.87 21.34 14.42
N TYR A 132 29.64 22.03 15.24
CA TYR A 132 30.11 21.45 16.50
C TYR A 132 28.95 21.30 17.49
N ASP A 133 29.01 20.26 18.31
CA ASP A 133 28.05 19.98 19.38
C ASP A 133 27.79 21.19 20.30
N TYR A 134 28.81 21.98 20.64
CA TYR A 134 28.64 23.17 21.47
C TYR A 134 27.84 24.31 20.81
N GLU A 135 27.69 24.33 19.48
CA GLU A 135 26.98 25.39 18.74
C GLU A 135 25.47 25.39 19.02
N PHE A 136 24.94 24.26 19.50
CA PHE A 136 23.55 24.15 19.96
C PHE A 136 23.30 24.85 21.31
N THR A 137 24.35 25.38 21.95
CA THR A 137 24.30 26.10 23.23
C THR A 137 24.92 27.52 23.11
N PRO A 138 24.38 28.39 22.23
CA PRO A 138 25.09 29.61 21.83
C PRO A 138 25.18 30.68 22.93
N GLN A 139 24.36 30.60 23.99
CA GLN A 139 24.31 31.62 25.04
C GLN A 139 24.75 31.08 26.41
N THR A 140 25.45 31.91 27.20
CA THR A 140 25.90 31.54 28.56
C THR A 140 24.71 31.25 29.48
N GLY A 141 24.71 30.07 30.10
CA GLY A 141 23.60 29.57 30.95
C GLY A 141 22.67 28.56 30.26
N SER A 142 22.75 28.41 28.94
CA SER A 142 22.07 27.33 28.20
C SER A 142 22.59 25.94 28.58
N ARG A 143 23.86 25.83 28.99
CA ARG A 143 24.54 24.56 29.31
C ARG A 143 24.12 23.87 30.62
N SER A 144 23.64 24.60 31.65
CA SER A 144 23.49 24.04 33.01
C SER A 144 22.06 23.68 33.43
N THR A 145 21.04 24.19 32.74
CA THR A 145 19.62 24.03 33.18
C THR A 145 18.78 23.22 32.19
N LEU A 146 19.17 23.23 30.90
CA LEU A 146 18.39 22.62 29.81
C LEU A 146 18.80 21.18 29.49
N THR A 147 20.03 20.76 29.76
CA THR A 147 20.52 19.42 29.37
C THR A 147 19.68 18.31 30.01
N LYS A 148 19.41 18.34 31.31
CA LYS A 148 18.66 17.25 31.95
C LYS A 148 17.16 17.27 31.60
N SER A 149 16.50 18.43 31.74
CA SER A 149 15.05 18.54 31.50
C SER A 149 14.68 18.38 30.02
N ALA A 150 15.52 18.85 29.09
CA ALA A 150 15.28 18.66 27.65
C ALA A 150 15.52 17.21 27.25
N LEU A 151 16.59 16.56 27.73
CA LEU A 151 16.85 15.14 27.49
C LEU A 151 15.72 14.26 28.04
N GLU A 152 15.20 14.55 29.23
CA GLU A 152 14.05 13.83 29.80
C GLU A 152 12.80 14.03 28.94
N THR A 153 12.49 15.26 28.54
CA THR A 153 11.32 15.57 27.69
C THR A 153 11.41 14.87 26.33
N GLN A 154 12.60 14.82 25.72
CA GLN A 154 12.83 14.12 24.46
C GLN A 154 12.76 12.60 24.61
N ALA A 155 13.29 12.04 25.69
CA ALA A 155 13.16 10.61 25.99
C ALA A 155 11.68 10.21 26.13
N ILE A 156 10.86 11.10 26.69
CA ILE A 156 9.41 10.92 26.79
C ILE A 156 8.74 11.02 25.42
N GLN A 157 9.10 12.01 24.61
CA GLN A 157 8.59 12.14 23.23
C GLN A 157 8.94 10.92 22.38
N MET A 158 10.16 10.40 22.49
CA MET A 158 10.59 9.18 21.79
C MET A 158 9.94 7.91 22.35
N GLY A 159 9.73 7.85 23.66
CA GLY A 159 8.96 6.78 24.29
C GLY A 159 7.49 6.79 23.86
N ALA A 160 6.91 7.98 23.67
CA ALA A 160 5.57 8.16 23.13
C ALA A 160 5.53 7.80 21.64
N ALA A 161 6.54 8.16 20.85
CA ALA A 161 6.63 7.86 19.42
C ALA A 161 6.56 6.36 19.13
N ARG A 162 7.06 5.49 20.02
CA ARG A 162 6.92 4.03 19.89
C ARG A 162 5.48 3.50 20.01
N ASN A 163 4.54 4.34 20.44
CA ASN A 163 3.14 3.99 20.67
C ASN A 163 2.20 4.78 19.74
N VAL A 164 2.72 5.37 18.67
CA VAL A 164 1.92 6.03 17.63
C VAL A 164 2.14 5.33 16.30
N ASP A 165 1.15 5.43 15.41
CA ASP A 165 1.20 4.83 14.09
C ASP A 165 1.98 5.66 13.06
N GLY A 166 2.39 6.89 13.42
CA GLY A 166 3.18 7.78 12.57
C GLY A 166 3.43 9.14 13.21
N CYS A 167 4.35 9.91 12.63
CA CYS A 167 4.73 11.24 13.09
C CYS A 167 4.45 12.31 12.04
N ILE A 168 3.99 13.48 12.50
CA ILE A 168 3.73 14.65 11.65
C ILE A 168 4.70 15.77 12.03
N PHE A 169 5.39 16.33 11.04
CA PHE A 169 6.33 17.45 11.19
C PHE A 169 5.88 18.66 10.37
N LEU A 170 6.05 19.85 10.95
CA LEU A 170 5.75 21.14 10.29
C LEU A 170 6.90 21.55 9.34
N SER A 171 7.28 20.64 8.45
CA SER A 171 8.37 20.76 7.48
C SER A 171 7.89 20.30 6.11
N VAL A 172 8.54 20.73 5.03
CA VAL A 172 8.24 20.27 3.66
C VAL A 172 9.37 19.38 3.12
N PRO A 173 9.06 18.27 2.42
CA PRO A 173 10.07 17.43 1.77
C PRO A 173 11.00 18.20 0.83
N GLU A 174 10.51 19.24 0.16
CA GLU A 174 11.25 20.10 -0.74
C GLU A 174 12.41 20.85 -0.05
N MET A 175 12.37 20.97 1.27
CA MET A 175 13.38 21.65 2.09
C MET A 175 14.24 20.69 2.92
N GLU A 176 13.63 19.65 3.50
CA GLU A 176 14.29 18.78 4.50
C GLU A 176 14.14 17.27 4.14
N ALA A 177 14.21 16.93 2.85
CA ALA A 177 14.04 15.56 2.36
C ALA A 177 14.96 14.53 3.05
N ALA A 178 16.24 14.85 3.23
CA ALA A 178 17.19 13.90 3.80
C ALA A 178 16.92 13.69 5.29
N SER A 179 16.49 14.73 5.99
CA SER A 179 16.11 14.69 7.41
C SER A 179 14.84 13.91 7.64
N LEU A 180 13.80 14.12 6.83
CA LEU A 180 12.54 13.36 6.90
C LEU A 180 12.77 11.88 6.58
N ALA A 181 13.49 11.56 5.51
CA ALA A 181 13.82 10.17 5.16
C ALA A 181 14.69 9.50 6.22
N TYR A 182 15.62 10.25 6.81
CA TYR A 182 16.43 9.77 7.92
C TYR A 182 15.58 9.47 9.15
N LEU A 183 14.66 10.37 9.51
CA LEU A 183 13.73 10.19 10.64
C LEU A 183 12.80 8.99 10.43
N GLU A 184 12.25 8.82 9.22
CA GLU A 184 11.41 7.67 8.85
C GLU A 184 12.17 6.35 9.04
N ASN A 185 13.40 6.27 8.51
CA ASN A 185 14.25 5.10 8.66
C ASN A 185 14.68 4.83 10.11
N VAL A 186 14.90 5.87 10.92
CA VAL A 186 15.28 5.71 12.33
C VAL A 186 14.09 5.34 13.21
N MET A 187 12.91 5.89 12.93
CA MET A 187 11.71 5.63 13.73
C MET A 187 10.97 4.37 13.31
N ASP A 188 11.21 3.84 12.10
CA ASP A 188 10.54 2.66 11.55
C ASP A 188 9.01 2.84 11.54
N MET A 189 8.56 4.05 11.20
CA MET A 189 7.15 4.43 11.10
C MET A 189 7.00 5.58 10.08
N PRO A 190 5.80 5.78 9.51
CA PRO A 190 5.53 6.88 8.59
C PRO A 190 5.88 8.25 9.20
N VAL A 191 6.59 9.08 8.43
CA VAL A 191 6.93 10.46 8.79
C VAL A 191 6.40 11.40 7.72
N LEU A 192 5.46 12.25 8.11
CA LEU A 192 4.81 13.19 7.20
C LEU A 192 5.31 14.61 7.45
N GLY A 193 6.00 15.18 6.47
CA GLY A 193 6.25 16.61 6.38
C GLY A 193 5.02 17.30 5.79
N ILE A 194 4.27 18.03 6.61
CA ILE A 194 3.00 18.65 6.20
C ILE A 194 3.09 20.15 5.94
N GLY A 195 4.31 20.66 5.89
CA GLY A 195 4.60 22.07 5.68
C GLY A 195 4.07 23.00 6.79
N PRO A 196 4.33 24.30 6.63
CA PRO A 196 3.90 25.31 7.57
C PRO A 196 2.38 25.43 7.59
N GLN A 197 1.79 25.40 8.80
CA GLN A 197 0.35 25.59 8.97
C GLN A 197 0.04 27.07 9.15
N LEU A 198 -0.24 27.74 8.04
CA LEU A 198 -0.54 29.17 7.96
C LEU A 198 -1.96 29.41 7.46
N ASN A 199 -2.49 30.59 7.74
CA ASN A 199 -3.79 31.03 7.25
C ASN A 199 -3.63 31.80 5.94
N GLU A 200 -3.92 31.18 4.80
CA GLU A 200 -3.77 31.79 3.48
C GLU A 200 -4.52 33.12 3.32
N VAL A 201 -5.71 33.29 3.91
CA VAL A 201 -6.49 34.53 3.77
C VAL A 201 -5.78 35.73 4.41
N ILE A 202 -5.03 35.51 5.49
CA ILE A 202 -4.22 36.54 6.16
C ILE A 202 -2.97 36.90 5.33
N TRP A 203 -2.48 35.97 4.50
CA TRP A 203 -1.26 36.15 3.70
C TRP A 203 -1.51 36.54 2.23
N SER A 204 -2.69 36.27 1.67
CA SER A 204 -2.97 36.34 0.21
C SER A 204 -3.71 37.59 -0.26
N SER A 205 -4.19 38.44 0.64
CA SER A 205 -4.95 39.63 0.24
C SER A 205 -4.21 40.92 0.56
N ASP A 206 -3.94 41.71 -0.48
CA ASP A 206 -3.53 43.12 -0.36
C ASP A 206 -4.54 43.94 0.46
N ASP A 207 -5.77 43.43 0.60
CA ASP A 207 -6.92 44.02 1.30
C ASP A 207 -7.54 43.08 2.37
N ALA A 208 -6.75 42.22 3.05
CA ALA A 208 -7.29 41.34 4.10
C ALA A 208 -8.14 42.14 5.11
N PRO A 209 -9.48 41.96 5.19
CA PRO A 209 -10.28 42.65 6.17
C PRO A 209 -10.07 41.95 7.50
N TYR A 210 -9.01 42.33 8.22
CA TYR A 210 -8.98 42.14 9.66
C TYR A 210 -10.11 43.00 10.21
N GLU A 211 -11.21 42.39 10.66
CA GLU A 211 -12.34 43.17 11.17
C GLU A 211 -11.85 44.13 12.24
N THR A 212 -12.20 45.40 12.06
CA THR A 212 -11.92 46.57 12.91
C THR A 212 -12.30 46.40 14.40
N SER A 213 -12.90 45.28 14.81
CA SER A 213 -13.34 45.01 16.17
C SER A 213 -12.26 44.47 17.13
N THR A 214 -11.08 44.10 16.64
CA THR A 214 -9.97 43.57 17.47
C THR A 214 -8.66 44.38 17.40
N ILE A 215 -8.65 45.49 16.65
CA ILE A 215 -7.51 46.41 16.59
C ILE A 215 -7.33 47.05 17.97
N THR A 216 -6.17 46.82 18.61
CA THR A 216 -5.78 47.60 19.78
C THR A 216 -5.13 48.91 19.33
N GLU A 217 -5.14 49.96 20.16
CA GLU A 217 -4.48 51.24 19.82
C GLU A 217 -2.99 51.07 19.46
N MET A 218 -2.36 50.02 19.99
CA MET A 218 -0.95 49.66 19.81
C MET A 218 -0.68 48.99 18.44
N ASP A 219 -1.67 48.26 17.90
CA ASP A 219 -1.63 47.72 16.53
C ASP A 219 -1.57 48.87 15.52
N ASP A 220 -2.39 49.89 15.74
CA ASP A 220 -2.45 51.06 14.87
C ASP A 220 -1.18 51.93 14.96
N GLU A 221 -0.56 52.05 16.15
CA GLU A 221 0.69 52.79 16.31
C GLU A 221 1.83 52.15 15.53
N THR A 222 1.96 50.82 15.63
CA THR A 222 2.99 50.05 14.93
C THR A 222 2.87 50.20 13.42
N ILE A 223 1.65 50.13 12.88
CA ILE A 223 1.42 50.23 11.44
C ILE A 223 1.58 51.68 10.95
N ARG A 224 1.10 52.68 11.70
CA ARG A 224 1.35 54.10 11.37
C ARG A 224 2.82 54.44 11.31
N PHE A 225 3.64 53.84 12.18
CA PHE A 225 5.09 54.01 12.13
C PHE A 225 5.67 53.47 10.82
N LEU A 226 5.21 52.28 10.38
CA LEU A 226 5.63 51.69 9.11
C LEU A 226 5.10 52.46 7.89
N ASP A 227 3.88 53.00 7.92
CA ASP A 227 3.36 53.90 6.89
C ASP A 227 4.25 55.13 6.73
N SER A 228 4.67 55.73 7.85
CA SER A 228 5.60 56.87 7.85
C SER A 228 6.98 56.48 7.30
N ALA A 229 7.47 55.29 7.65
CA ALA A 229 8.72 54.77 7.12
C ALA A 229 8.63 54.54 5.60
N LEU A 230 7.53 53.95 5.11
CA LEU A 230 7.26 53.75 3.69
C LEU A 230 7.23 55.06 2.91
N ALA A 231 6.52 56.06 3.45
CA ALA A 231 6.39 57.37 2.82
C ALA A 231 7.72 58.14 2.76
N THR A 232 8.59 57.95 3.75
CA THR A 232 9.85 58.71 3.88
C THR A 232 11.02 58.02 3.19
N TYR A 233 11.15 56.71 3.36
CA TYR A 233 12.33 55.91 2.98
C TYR A 233 12.03 54.86 1.90
N GLY A 234 10.76 54.67 1.52
CA GLY A 234 10.38 53.73 0.46
C GLY A 234 10.19 52.29 0.94
N ARG A 235 10.08 51.36 -0.02
CA ARG A 235 9.86 49.93 0.26
C ARG A 235 11.10 49.29 0.87
N ASN A 236 10.92 48.23 1.65
CA ASN A 236 12.00 47.45 2.26
C ASN A 236 13.00 48.28 3.09
N SER A 237 12.52 49.39 3.68
CA SER A 237 13.33 50.40 4.35
C SER A 237 13.29 50.32 5.88
N ALA A 238 12.49 49.43 6.47
CA ALA A 238 12.29 49.31 7.91
C ALA A 238 12.74 47.96 8.49
N GLY A 239 13.28 47.97 9.70
CA GLY A 239 13.67 46.78 10.46
C GLY A 239 12.61 46.37 11.47
N TYR A 240 12.35 45.08 11.60
CA TYR A 240 11.55 44.50 12.67
C TYR A 240 12.46 43.68 13.58
N ILE A 241 12.36 43.87 14.90
CA ILE A 241 13.18 43.17 15.89
C ILE A 241 12.27 42.52 16.94
N SER A 242 12.31 41.19 17.03
CA SER A 242 11.52 40.44 18.01
C SER A 242 12.20 39.12 18.39
N PHE A 243 12.36 38.90 19.70
CA PHE A 243 12.93 37.66 20.25
C PHE A 243 11.85 36.72 20.81
N GLY A 244 10.57 36.98 20.53
CA GLY A 244 9.46 36.16 21.02
C GLY A 244 9.21 36.30 22.53
N THR A 245 8.36 35.45 23.08
CA THR A 245 7.89 35.56 24.48
C THR A 245 8.86 34.99 25.51
N SER A 246 9.77 34.11 25.08
CA SER A 246 10.59 33.28 25.99
C SER A 246 12.09 33.42 25.77
N ALA A 247 12.55 34.06 24.70
CA ALA A 247 13.98 34.32 24.46
C ALA A 247 14.31 35.80 24.70
N TRP A 248 15.22 36.05 25.63
CA TRP A 248 15.72 37.39 25.95
C TRP A 248 17.11 37.29 26.58
N PRO A 249 18.06 38.21 26.30
CA PRO A 249 19.41 38.17 26.86
C PRO A 249 19.45 38.65 28.33
N VAL A 250 18.71 37.98 29.22
CA VAL A 250 18.57 38.36 30.64
C VAL A 250 19.93 38.43 31.35
N ASN A 251 20.84 37.50 31.04
CA ASN A 251 22.18 37.44 31.64
C ASN A 251 23.20 38.37 30.98
N ARG A 252 22.81 39.10 29.91
CA ARG A 252 23.69 40.00 29.18
C ARG A 252 22.90 41.19 28.58
N PRO A 253 22.29 42.05 29.43
CA PRO A 253 21.43 43.15 28.98
C PRO A 253 22.15 44.14 28.03
N ARG A 254 23.48 44.23 28.11
CA ARG A 254 24.31 45.03 27.20
C ARG A 254 24.09 44.67 25.71
N LEU A 255 23.68 43.44 25.38
CA LEU A 255 23.38 43.06 24.00
C LEU A 255 22.23 43.89 23.40
N VAL A 256 21.18 44.17 24.18
CA VAL A 256 20.05 45.00 23.75
C VAL A 256 20.52 46.44 23.50
N GLU A 257 21.39 46.97 24.37
CA GLU A 257 21.98 48.29 24.20
C GLU A 257 22.83 48.37 22.94
N LEU A 258 23.67 47.36 22.65
CA LEU A 258 24.52 47.33 21.46
C LEU A 258 23.70 47.24 20.16
N ILE A 259 22.63 46.44 20.14
CA ILE A 259 21.70 46.36 19.00
C ILE A 259 21.08 47.73 18.73
N LEU A 260 20.52 48.37 19.76
CA LEU A 260 19.86 49.68 19.62
C LEU A 260 20.86 50.82 19.31
N GLU A 261 22.05 50.82 19.94
CA GLU A 261 23.14 51.74 19.62
C GLU A 261 23.57 51.61 18.16
N SER A 262 23.69 50.39 17.64
CA SER A 262 24.09 50.17 16.24
C SER A 262 23.05 50.70 15.26
N LEU A 263 21.75 50.50 15.52
CA LEU A 263 20.66 51.00 14.69
C LEU A 263 20.55 52.54 14.72
N LEU A 264 20.69 53.14 15.91
CA LEU A 264 20.71 54.59 16.08
C LEU A 264 22.00 55.24 15.52
N GLY A 265 23.08 54.47 15.37
CA GLY A 265 24.37 54.92 14.88
C GLY A 265 24.54 54.87 13.36
N LEU A 266 23.60 54.27 12.61
CA LEU A 266 23.67 54.22 11.15
C LEU A 266 23.57 55.63 10.55
N GLU A 267 24.49 55.96 9.63
CA GLU A 267 24.49 57.23 8.88
C GLU A 267 23.23 57.37 8.02
N ASP A 268 22.91 56.31 7.26
CA ASP A 268 21.64 56.17 6.56
C ASP A 268 20.61 55.51 7.49
N PRO A 269 19.54 56.20 7.93
CA PRO A 269 18.61 55.67 8.92
C PRO A 269 17.90 54.39 8.47
N LEU A 270 17.85 53.39 9.35
CA LEU A 270 16.95 52.25 9.25
C LEU A 270 15.85 52.45 10.31
N PRO A 271 14.65 52.97 9.96
CA PRO A 271 13.50 52.96 10.86
C PRO A 271 13.24 51.56 11.41
N PHE A 272 12.96 51.40 12.69
CA PHE A 272 12.77 50.06 13.23
C PHE A 272 11.70 49.94 14.32
N ILE A 273 11.05 48.78 14.38
CA ILE A 273 10.19 48.38 15.50
C ILE A 273 10.95 47.36 16.34
N PHE A 274 10.95 47.55 17.66
CA PHE A 274 11.56 46.64 18.61
C PHE A 274 10.54 46.17 19.65
N VAL A 275 10.27 44.86 19.69
CA VAL A 275 9.28 44.27 20.60
C VAL A 275 9.94 43.82 21.89
N LYS A 276 9.59 44.44 23.02
CA LYS A 276 10.16 44.11 24.33
C LYS A 276 9.35 43.10 25.14
N GLY A 277 8.05 42.93 24.86
CA GLY A 277 7.19 42.10 25.71
C GLY A 277 7.11 42.64 27.14
N SER A 278 7.11 41.73 28.12
CA SER A 278 7.18 42.08 29.54
C SER A 278 8.61 42.28 30.07
N ASN A 279 9.62 42.33 29.18
CA ASN A 279 11.01 42.41 29.60
C ASN A 279 11.40 43.84 30.02
N ALA A 280 12.30 43.94 30.99
CA ALA A 280 12.86 45.20 31.43
C ALA A 280 13.83 45.76 30.39
N MET A 281 13.71 47.05 30.09
CA MET A 281 14.65 47.79 29.26
C MET A 281 15.67 48.54 30.13
N PRO A 282 16.91 48.73 29.65
CA PRO A 282 17.86 49.60 30.32
C PRO A 282 17.31 51.02 30.52
N ASP A 283 17.65 51.63 31.66
CA ASP A 283 17.10 52.90 32.11
C ASP A 283 17.20 54.00 31.04
N GLY A 284 16.06 54.60 30.70
CA GLY A 284 15.96 55.70 29.73
C GLY A 284 16.18 55.31 28.27
N LEU A 285 16.55 54.06 27.96
CA LEU A 285 16.81 53.63 26.59
C LEU A 285 15.52 53.61 25.74
N GLU A 286 14.42 53.18 26.34
CA GLU A 286 13.10 53.17 25.68
C GLU A 286 12.65 54.58 25.28
N HIS A 287 12.72 55.51 26.22
CA HIS A 287 12.41 56.92 25.96
C HIS A 287 13.33 57.51 24.88
N ARG A 288 14.64 57.20 24.93
CA ARG A 288 15.63 57.67 23.94
C ARG A 288 15.34 57.17 22.52
N VAL A 289 14.94 55.91 22.36
CA VAL A 289 14.60 55.35 21.04
C VAL A 289 13.30 55.98 20.53
N ASN A 290 12.24 55.98 21.34
CA ASN A 290 10.93 56.48 20.92
C ASN A 290 10.93 57.99 20.61
N THR A 291 11.78 58.77 21.27
CA THR A 291 11.93 60.22 20.98
C THR A 291 12.92 60.52 19.84
N SER A 292 13.71 59.54 19.40
CA SER A 292 14.70 59.75 18.32
C SER A 292 14.07 59.93 16.93
N GLY A 293 12.81 59.54 16.76
CA GLY A 293 12.15 59.43 15.45
C GLY A 293 12.70 58.30 14.56
N ARG A 294 13.67 57.52 15.05
CA ARG A 294 14.32 56.43 14.30
C ARG A 294 13.80 55.04 14.66
N GLY A 295 13.14 54.88 15.80
CA GLY A 295 12.63 53.58 16.20
C GLY A 295 11.43 53.67 17.13
N LEU A 296 10.66 52.59 17.18
CA LEU A 296 9.49 52.42 18.02
C LEU A 296 9.65 51.15 18.87
N ILE A 297 9.71 51.30 20.19
CA ILE A 297 9.68 50.20 21.14
C ILE A 297 8.24 49.98 21.60
N VAL A 298 7.78 48.74 21.47
CA VAL A 298 6.43 48.32 21.86
C VAL A 298 6.46 47.05 22.70
N ASP A 299 5.43 46.86 23.52
CA ASP A 299 5.25 45.61 24.27
C ASP A 299 4.81 44.45 23.37
N TRP A 300 4.07 44.77 22.32
CA TRP A 300 3.52 43.79 21.39
C TRP A 300 3.34 44.43 20.01
N ALA A 301 3.56 43.66 18.96
CA ALA A 301 3.34 44.07 17.57
C ALA A 301 2.54 43.00 16.82
N PRO A 302 1.67 43.39 15.86
CA PRO A 302 0.97 42.46 14.99
C PRO A 302 1.95 41.90 13.93
N GLN A 303 2.80 40.94 14.33
CA GLN A 303 3.95 40.45 13.56
C GLN A 303 3.64 40.16 12.09
N ILE A 304 2.55 39.44 11.78
CA ILE A 304 2.16 39.14 10.40
C ILE A 304 1.93 40.42 9.58
N ARG A 305 1.24 41.41 10.14
CA ARG A 305 1.03 42.71 9.48
C ARG A 305 2.32 43.49 9.33
N VAL A 306 3.21 43.42 10.32
CA VAL A 306 4.52 44.07 10.25
C VAL A 306 5.34 43.44 9.12
N LEU A 307 5.42 42.11 9.03
CA LEU A 307 6.17 41.41 8.00
C LEU A 307 5.60 41.65 6.59
N ASN A 308 4.28 41.65 6.42
CA ASN A 308 3.63 41.93 5.12
C ASN A 308 3.64 43.41 4.73
N HIS A 309 4.00 44.32 5.64
CA HIS A 309 4.01 45.73 5.32
C HIS A 309 5.12 46.06 4.32
N ALA A 310 4.80 46.79 3.25
CA ALA A 310 5.75 47.10 2.17
C ALA A 310 7.02 47.86 2.62
N ALA A 311 6.99 48.52 3.78
CA ALA A 311 8.17 49.14 4.38
C ALA A 311 9.16 48.12 4.95
N THR A 312 8.71 46.95 5.39
CA THR A 312 9.53 46.01 6.15
C THR A 312 10.56 45.33 5.25
N GLY A 313 11.83 45.60 5.54
CA GLY A 313 12.97 45.11 4.76
C GLY A 313 13.77 44.01 5.44
N ILE A 314 13.84 44.00 6.77
CA ILE A 314 14.74 43.11 7.53
C ILE A 314 14.06 42.66 8.82
N PHE A 315 14.18 41.40 9.19
CA PHE A 315 13.70 40.87 10.47
C PHE A 315 14.85 40.30 11.32
N LEU A 316 15.20 40.96 12.43
CA LEU A 316 16.06 40.37 13.47
C LEU A 316 15.23 39.50 14.41
N THR A 317 15.52 38.21 14.42
CA THR A 317 14.78 37.20 15.18
C THR A 317 15.70 36.26 15.96
N HIS A 318 15.15 35.61 16.98
CA HIS A 318 15.81 34.55 17.73
C HIS A 318 15.85 33.20 16.99
N ALA A 319 15.44 33.17 15.72
CA ALA A 319 15.33 31.96 14.90
C ALA A 319 14.32 30.91 15.42
N GLY A 320 13.23 31.36 16.05
CA GLY A 320 12.10 30.47 16.36
C GLY A 320 11.38 30.01 15.09
N GLY A 321 11.04 28.71 15.01
CA GLY A 321 10.50 28.09 13.79
C GLY A 321 9.32 28.83 13.15
N GLY A 322 8.33 29.24 13.96
CA GLY A 322 7.18 30.01 13.44
C GLY A 322 7.58 31.36 12.84
N SER A 323 8.50 32.09 13.48
CA SER A 323 8.95 33.41 12.98
C SER A 323 9.76 33.31 11.69
N LEU A 324 10.54 32.23 11.51
CA LEU A 324 11.30 32.00 10.28
C LEU A 324 10.36 31.72 9.11
N ILE A 325 9.39 30.82 9.31
CA ILE A 325 8.35 30.50 8.32
C ILE A 325 7.57 31.75 7.91
N GLU A 326 7.08 32.53 8.88
CA GLU A 326 6.35 33.77 8.62
C GLU A 326 7.19 34.78 7.82
N SER A 327 8.50 34.86 8.10
CA SER A 327 9.42 35.73 7.37
C SER A 327 9.63 35.28 5.92
N VAL A 328 9.76 33.96 5.70
CA VAL A 328 9.90 33.40 4.35
C VAL A 328 8.66 33.68 3.54
N VAL A 329 7.46 33.41 4.07
CA VAL A 329 6.19 33.68 3.38
C VAL A 329 6.01 35.17 3.07
N ALA A 330 6.46 36.06 3.96
CA ALA A 330 6.45 37.50 3.71
C ALA A 330 7.51 37.97 2.69
N GLY A 331 8.44 37.11 2.27
CA GLY A 331 9.60 37.52 1.48
C GLY A 331 10.50 38.50 2.23
N VAL A 332 10.60 38.38 3.57
CA VAL A 332 11.43 39.25 4.41
C VAL A 332 12.70 38.49 4.81
N PRO A 333 13.89 38.98 4.42
CA PRO A 333 15.16 38.43 4.88
C PRO A 333 15.36 38.54 6.39
N VAL A 334 16.08 37.57 6.96
CA VAL A 334 16.29 37.49 8.41
C VAL A 334 17.72 37.79 8.83
N ILE A 335 17.85 38.37 10.02
CA ILE A 335 19.08 38.31 10.80
C ILE A 335 18.76 37.44 12.02
N THR A 336 19.57 36.43 12.30
CA THR A 336 19.28 35.45 13.35
C THR A 336 20.23 35.60 14.53
N LEU A 337 19.66 35.57 15.74
CA LEU A 337 20.37 35.51 17.02
C LEU A 337 19.82 34.34 17.85
N PRO A 338 20.27 33.10 17.61
CA PRO A 338 19.74 31.95 18.34
C PRO A 338 20.14 31.98 19.81
N PHE A 339 19.24 31.53 20.69
CA PHE A 339 19.46 31.46 22.13
C PHE A 339 19.62 30.02 22.62
N ILE A 340 18.66 29.14 22.30
CA ILE A 340 18.56 27.78 22.86
C ILE A 340 17.77 26.82 21.95
N ALA A 341 17.72 25.54 22.34
CA ALA A 341 16.87 24.50 21.77
C ALA A 341 17.16 24.24 20.27
N ASP A 342 16.14 24.26 19.43
CA ASP A 342 16.16 24.05 17.98
C ASP A 342 16.64 25.28 17.18
N GLN A 343 16.66 26.46 17.81
CA GLN A 343 16.99 27.74 17.16
C GLN A 343 18.36 27.77 16.45
N PRO A 344 19.45 27.20 17.00
CA PRO A 344 20.75 27.20 16.31
C PRO A 344 20.73 26.39 15.02
N ALA A 345 20.05 25.23 15.02
CA ALA A 345 19.90 24.38 13.83
C ALA A 345 19.04 25.07 12.77
N LEU A 346 17.91 25.65 13.18
CA LEU A 346 17.04 26.41 12.28
C LEU A 346 17.78 27.61 11.69
N SER A 347 18.54 28.36 12.51
CA SER A 347 19.38 29.45 12.04
C SER A 347 20.38 28.98 10.98
N ALA A 348 21.12 27.90 11.24
CA ALA A 348 22.09 27.35 10.31
C ALA A 348 21.42 26.89 9.00
N PHE A 349 20.28 26.21 9.08
CA PHE A 349 19.51 25.77 7.93
C PHE A 349 19.07 26.95 7.04
N TYR A 350 18.36 27.92 7.61
CA TYR A 350 17.81 29.03 6.84
C TYR A 350 18.89 30.00 6.32
N VAL A 351 19.97 30.22 7.07
CA VAL A 351 21.06 31.14 6.67
C VAL A 351 22.05 30.46 5.72
N GLN A 352 22.50 29.24 6.03
CA GLN A 352 23.62 28.61 5.31
C GLN A 352 23.18 27.67 4.19
N ILE A 353 21.97 27.11 4.25
CA ILE A 353 21.44 26.20 3.23
C ILE A 353 20.42 26.93 2.34
N GLN A 354 19.48 27.66 2.94
CA GLN A 354 18.44 28.40 2.19
C GLN A 354 18.88 29.83 1.80
N HIS A 355 19.98 30.33 2.36
CA HIS A 355 20.55 31.63 2.01
C HIS A 355 19.60 32.83 2.19
N ILE A 356 18.68 32.77 3.17
CA ILE A 356 17.66 33.81 3.38
C ILE A 356 18.07 34.91 4.37
N GLY A 357 19.32 34.92 4.85
CA GLY A 357 19.71 35.83 5.90
C GLY A 357 21.16 35.75 6.38
N ILE A 358 21.43 36.36 7.54
CA ILE A 358 22.73 36.39 8.22
C ILE A 358 22.57 35.94 9.68
N GLN A 359 23.46 35.06 10.15
CA GLN A 359 23.54 34.70 11.57
C GLN A 359 24.55 35.58 12.32
N LEU A 360 24.14 36.09 13.48
CA LEU A 360 24.98 36.87 14.38
C LEU A 360 25.77 35.94 15.32
N HIS A 361 27.06 35.74 15.00
CA HIS A 361 27.93 34.82 15.72
C HIS A 361 28.64 35.48 16.91
N GLN A 362 29.05 36.75 16.80
CA GLN A 362 29.80 37.45 17.86
C GLN A 362 28.93 37.76 19.09
N LEU A 363 27.60 37.70 18.94
CA LEU A 363 26.64 37.85 20.04
C LEU A 363 26.40 36.52 20.81
N SER A 364 27.01 35.42 20.38
CA SER A 364 26.86 34.08 20.98
C SER A 364 27.79 33.91 22.19
N SER A 365 27.38 34.48 23.33
CA SER A 365 28.20 34.55 24.55
C SER A 365 28.70 33.20 25.09
N GLY A 366 28.00 32.10 24.81
CA GLY A 366 28.40 30.75 25.21
C GLY A 366 29.51 30.15 24.35
N LEU A 367 29.84 30.80 23.23
CA LEU A 367 30.79 30.31 22.22
C LEU A 367 32.10 31.11 22.21
N ASP A 368 32.29 32.03 23.15
CA ASP A 368 33.46 32.92 23.19
C ASP A 368 34.79 32.15 23.12
N GLY A 369 35.64 32.53 22.16
CA GLY A 369 36.93 31.90 21.90
C GLY A 369 36.90 30.60 21.10
N LEU A 370 35.71 30.07 20.77
CA LEU A 370 35.54 28.84 19.97
C LEU A 370 35.49 29.15 18.46
N THR A 371 35.78 28.12 17.65
CA THR A 371 35.73 28.18 16.18
C THR A 371 34.58 27.31 15.68
N LEU A 372 33.58 27.92 15.08
CA LEU A 372 32.39 27.25 14.57
C LEU A 372 32.71 26.31 13.39
N GLY A 373 31.77 25.43 13.04
CA GLY A 373 31.91 24.48 11.92
C GLY A 373 32.10 25.16 10.56
N ASN A 374 31.64 26.40 10.42
CA ASN A 374 31.89 27.25 9.26
C ASN A 374 33.25 27.99 9.29
N GLY A 375 34.07 27.77 10.32
CA GLY A 375 35.41 28.34 10.47
C GLY A 375 35.46 29.72 11.14
N ILE A 376 34.32 30.33 11.50
CA ILE A 376 34.28 31.63 12.19
C ILE A 376 34.76 31.45 13.63
N ARG A 377 35.71 32.29 14.06
CA ARG A 377 36.10 32.41 15.47
C ARG A 377 35.20 33.44 16.16
N VAL A 378 34.60 33.05 17.28
CA VAL A 378 33.76 33.95 18.07
C VAL A 378 34.64 34.71 19.06
N ASP A 379 34.52 36.03 19.00
CA ASP A 379 35.17 37.01 19.86
C ASP A 379 34.07 37.91 20.44
N SER A 380 33.47 37.50 21.56
CA SER A 380 32.23 38.08 22.13
C SER A 380 32.47 39.45 22.80
N ASN A 381 33.42 40.23 22.31
CA ASN A 381 33.71 41.56 22.80
C ASN A 381 32.84 42.63 22.10
N ASP A 382 32.68 43.76 22.78
CA ASP A 382 31.83 44.87 22.35
C ASP A 382 32.23 45.49 20.98
N GLN A 383 33.50 45.40 20.58
CA GLN A 383 33.96 45.92 19.29
C GLN A 383 33.58 44.96 18.14
N ALA A 384 33.81 43.67 18.32
CA ALA A 384 33.44 42.64 17.36
C ALA A 384 31.92 42.57 17.16
N ILE A 385 31.15 42.63 18.25
CA ILE A 385 29.67 42.69 18.22
C ILE A 385 29.19 43.91 17.43
N ARG A 386 29.75 45.11 17.70
CA ARG A 386 29.37 46.32 16.95
C ARG A 386 29.69 46.17 15.47
N HIS A 387 30.89 45.69 15.14
CA HIS A 387 31.31 45.50 13.76
C HIS A 387 30.40 44.53 13.00
N GLU A 388 30.05 43.39 13.62
CA GLU A 388 29.11 42.41 13.04
C GLU A 388 27.71 43.01 12.85
N LEU A 389 27.19 43.73 13.85
CA LEU A 389 25.87 44.39 13.74
C LEU A 389 25.86 45.43 12.62
N PHE A 390 26.83 46.34 12.56
CA PHE A 390 26.92 47.34 11.48
C PHE A 390 27.03 46.68 10.11
N HIS A 391 27.85 45.63 9.99
CA HIS A 391 27.97 44.86 8.75
C HIS A 391 26.62 44.25 8.36
N ALA A 392 25.92 43.57 9.28
CA ALA A 392 24.64 42.95 9.02
C ALA A 392 23.59 43.99 8.57
N TRP A 393 23.46 45.12 9.26
CA TRP A 393 22.51 46.18 8.88
C TRP A 393 22.81 46.79 7.51
N ILE A 394 24.09 46.94 7.15
CA ILE A 394 24.48 47.52 5.87
C ILE A 394 24.31 46.51 4.74
N SER A 395 24.82 45.28 4.89
CA SER A 395 24.71 44.23 3.88
C SER A 395 23.26 43.88 3.56
N MET A 396 22.40 43.76 4.57
CA MET A 396 20.99 43.39 4.39
C MET A 396 20.13 44.49 3.74
N ARG A 397 20.67 45.70 3.57
CA ARG A 397 20.04 46.79 2.79
C ARG A 397 20.66 46.96 1.40
N GLY A 398 21.71 46.22 1.09
CA GLY A 398 22.39 46.24 -0.19
C GLY A 398 22.11 44.99 -1.02
N HIS A 399 23.04 44.68 -1.92
CA HIS A 399 22.95 43.53 -2.83
C HIS A 399 22.73 42.20 -2.08
N ASP A 400 23.37 41.98 -0.93
CA ASP A 400 23.23 40.74 -0.17
C ASP A 400 21.80 40.58 0.37
N GLY A 401 21.19 41.66 0.86
CA GLY A 401 19.79 41.69 1.27
C GLY A 401 18.82 41.40 0.12
N ASP A 402 19.07 41.96 -1.07
CA ASP A 402 18.27 41.69 -2.27
C ASP A 402 18.36 40.21 -2.70
N MET A 403 19.55 39.61 -2.58
CA MET A 403 19.74 38.18 -2.84
C MET A 403 19.03 37.32 -1.80
N CYS A 404 19.17 37.64 -0.51
CA CYS A 404 18.45 36.95 0.56
C CYS A 404 16.93 37.03 0.37
N ARG A 405 16.43 38.16 -0.15
CA ARG A 405 15.01 38.37 -0.44
C ARG A 405 14.53 37.48 -1.57
N LYS A 406 15.30 37.42 -2.66
CA LYS A 406 15.00 36.51 -3.78
C LYS A 406 14.99 35.05 -3.34
N GLU A 407 15.94 34.64 -2.50
CA GLU A 407 15.93 33.27 -1.97
C GLU A 407 14.76 33.06 -1.00
N ALA A 408 14.41 34.04 -0.15
CA ALA A 408 13.21 33.94 0.70
C ALA A 408 11.93 33.80 -0.13
N GLU A 409 11.75 34.61 -1.17
CA GLU A 409 10.63 34.52 -2.12
C GLU A 409 10.62 33.19 -2.87
N ARG A 410 11.80 32.68 -3.26
CA ARG A 410 11.94 31.37 -3.89
C ARG A 410 11.59 30.23 -2.94
N THR A 411 12.08 30.27 -1.71
CA THR A 411 11.73 29.31 -0.66
C THR A 411 10.23 29.40 -0.36
N ALA A 412 9.64 30.60 -0.36
CA ALA A 412 8.19 30.81 -0.19
C ALA A 412 7.36 30.05 -1.25
N ILE A 413 7.81 30.04 -2.50
CA ILE A 413 7.18 29.25 -3.58
C ILE A 413 7.25 27.75 -3.28
N CYS A 414 8.37 27.26 -2.71
CA CYS A 414 8.52 25.85 -2.34
C CYS A 414 7.68 25.44 -1.12
N ILE A 415 7.27 26.39 -0.27
CA ILE A 415 6.44 26.15 0.92
C ILE A 415 4.98 26.59 0.76
N ASP A 416 4.52 26.80 -0.49
CA ASP A 416 3.17 27.26 -0.79
C ASP A 416 2.14 26.42 0.00
N PRO A 417 1.35 27.04 0.90
CA PRO A 417 0.37 26.33 1.71
C PRO A 417 -0.64 25.53 0.85
N CYS A 418 -0.95 25.97 -0.38
CA CYS A 418 -1.82 25.25 -1.31
C CYS A 418 -1.17 23.97 -1.87
N GLN A 419 0.15 23.95 -2.05
CA GLN A 419 0.89 22.76 -2.49
C GLN A 419 1.25 21.85 -1.30
N CYS A 420 1.52 22.42 -0.13
CA CYS A 420 1.74 21.67 1.11
C CYS A 420 0.46 21.00 1.59
N LEU A 421 -0.71 21.63 1.41
CA LEU A 421 -2.04 21.06 1.58
C LEU A 421 -2.51 20.25 0.35
N ALA A 422 -1.73 20.14 -0.71
CA ALA A 422 -1.87 19.04 -1.67
C ALA A 422 -1.08 17.80 -1.21
N GLY A 423 -0.06 17.98 -0.35
CA GLY A 423 0.55 16.93 0.48
C GLY A 423 -0.26 16.59 1.75
N ILE A 424 -1.02 17.56 2.29
CA ILE A 424 -2.20 17.36 3.14
C ILE A 424 -3.50 17.51 2.32
N CYS A 425 -3.48 17.12 1.05
CA CYS A 425 -4.50 16.14 0.73
C CYS A 425 -4.05 15.05 1.68
N MET A 426 -4.70 14.96 2.86
CA MET A 426 -4.97 13.65 3.44
C MET A 426 -5.13 12.82 2.21
N VAL A 427 -4.17 11.92 2.00
CA VAL A 427 -4.33 10.66 1.31
C VAL A 427 -5.71 10.76 0.71
N ASP A 428 -5.81 11.38 -0.48
CA ASP A 428 -7.14 11.43 -1.08
C ASP A 428 -7.50 9.96 -0.99
N SER A 429 -8.61 9.66 -0.33
CA SER A 429 -9.05 8.29 -0.33
C SER A 429 -9.55 7.93 -1.73
N THR A 430 -9.26 8.72 -2.79
CA THR A 430 -8.58 8.10 -3.94
C THR A 430 -7.21 7.63 -3.49
N VAL A 431 -7.21 6.57 -2.66
CA VAL A 431 -6.02 6.00 -2.03
C VAL A 431 -4.85 6.13 -2.98
N MET A 432 -3.65 6.46 -2.50
CA MET A 432 -2.41 6.19 -3.25
C MET A 432 -2.59 4.81 -3.84
N SER A 433 -3.06 4.74 -5.09
CA SER A 433 -3.99 3.64 -5.37
C SER A 433 -3.12 2.44 -5.38
N LYS A 434 -3.24 1.58 -4.36
CA LYS A 434 -2.16 0.67 -4.04
C LYS A 434 -1.99 -0.16 -5.28
N HIS A 435 -0.85 0.04 -5.93
CA HIS A 435 -0.77 -0.35 -7.32
C HIS A 435 -0.46 -1.83 -7.34
N VAL A 436 -1.49 -2.61 -7.66
CA VAL A 436 -1.38 -4.05 -7.81
C VAL A 436 -1.10 -4.35 -9.29
N ILE A 437 0.02 -5.00 -9.55
CA ILE A 437 0.31 -5.54 -10.88
C ILE A 437 0.07 -7.03 -10.85
N VAL A 438 -0.73 -7.54 -11.80
CA VAL A 438 -1.04 -8.96 -11.96
C VAL A 438 -0.43 -9.46 -13.26
N LEU A 439 0.49 -10.42 -13.16
CA LEU A 439 1.11 -11.10 -14.29
C LEU A 439 0.38 -12.42 -14.52
N THR A 440 -0.32 -12.55 -15.64
CA THR A 440 -1.10 -13.75 -15.94
C THR A 440 -0.34 -14.75 -16.80
N LEU A 441 -0.57 -16.04 -16.57
CA LEU A 441 -0.07 -17.10 -17.45
C LEU A 441 -0.83 -17.08 -18.79
N PRO A 442 -0.19 -17.34 -19.95
CA PRO A 442 -0.85 -17.40 -21.26
C PRO A 442 -1.75 -18.66 -21.45
N SER A 443 -2.39 -19.16 -20.40
CA SER A 443 -3.35 -20.28 -20.43
C SER A 443 -4.69 -19.81 -19.89
N TRP A 444 -5.78 -20.18 -20.57
CA TRP A 444 -7.13 -19.74 -20.16
C TRP A 444 -7.54 -20.26 -18.78
N GLY A 445 -7.12 -21.48 -18.41
CA GLY A 445 -7.41 -22.06 -17.10
C GLY A 445 -6.78 -21.27 -15.93
N HIS A 446 -5.72 -20.51 -16.21
CA HIS A 446 -5.01 -19.70 -15.22
C HIS A 446 -5.39 -18.22 -15.31
N CYS A 447 -5.35 -17.65 -16.51
CA CYS A 447 -5.63 -16.23 -16.75
C CYS A 447 -7.05 -15.83 -16.31
N ARG A 448 -8.04 -16.72 -16.49
CA ARG A 448 -9.43 -16.43 -16.17
C ARG A 448 -9.68 -16.13 -14.67
N PRO A 449 -9.31 -17.00 -13.72
CA PRO A 449 -9.51 -16.71 -12.30
C PRO A 449 -8.64 -15.54 -11.81
N GLU A 450 -7.50 -15.26 -12.44
CA GLU A 450 -6.67 -14.08 -12.14
C GLU A 450 -7.36 -12.78 -12.57
N ILE A 451 -8.03 -12.77 -13.73
CA ILE A 451 -8.92 -11.69 -14.16
C ILE A 451 -10.05 -11.53 -13.14
N CYS A 452 -10.72 -12.62 -12.77
CA CYS A 452 -11.85 -12.56 -11.82
C CYS A 452 -11.41 -12.02 -10.44
N LEU A 453 -10.28 -12.48 -9.92
CA LEU A 453 -9.69 -11.97 -8.68
C LEU A 453 -9.39 -10.48 -8.77
N SER A 454 -8.72 -10.06 -9.86
CA SER A 454 -8.37 -8.66 -10.10
C SER A 454 -9.61 -7.77 -10.13
N LEU A 455 -10.62 -8.14 -10.91
CA LEU A 455 -11.85 -7.36 -11.01
C LEU A 455 -12.64 -7.33 -9.69
N ARG A 456 -12.64 -8.43 -8.92
CA ARG A 456 -13.29 -8.43 -7.60
C ARG A 456 -12.56 -7.58 -6.58
N LEU A 457 -11.22 -7.63 -6.54
CA LEU A 457 -10.44 -6.72 -5.71
C LEU A 457 -10.76 -5.27 -6.08
N LEU A 458 -10.73 -4.95 -7.38
CA LEU A 458 -11.04 -3.61 -7.88
C LEU A 458 -12.44 -3.11 -7.49
N THR A 459 -13.47 -3.96 -7.56
CA THR A 459 -14.85 -3.56 -7.25
C THR A 459 -15.13 -3.47 -5.75
N LEU A 460 -14.50 -4.34 -4.95
CA LEU A 460 -14.64 -4.33 -3.50
C LEU A 460 -13.83 -3.21 -2.83
N HIS A 461 -12.71 -2.82 -3.45
CA HIS A 461 -11.71 -1.93 -2.90
C HIS A 461 -11.44 -0.77 -3.86
N LYS A 462 -12.10 0.36 -3.57
CA LYS A 462 -12.00 1.60 -4.35
C LYS A 462 -10.60 2.21 -4.29
N GLU A 463 -9.81 1.76 -3.33
CA GLU A 463 -8.44 2.13 -3.09
C GLU A 463 -7.41 1.55 -4.05
N LEU A 464 -7.75 0.50 -4.79
CA LEU A 464 -6.77 -0.20 -5.62
C LEU A 464 -6.71 0.38 -7.02
N LEU A 465 -5.51 0.43 -7.57
CA LEU A 465 -5.30 0.55 -9.02
C LEU A 465 -4.69 -0.75 -9.47
N ILE A 466 -5.25 -1.36 -10.51
CA ILE A 466 -4.82 -2.69 -10.95
C ILE A 466 -4.33 -2.62 -12.39
N THR A 467 -3.09 -3.04 -12.60
CA THR A 467 -2.58 -3.34 -13.95
C THR A 467 -2.51 -4.84 -14.15
N ILE A 468 -3.20 -5.36 -15.17
CA ILE A 468 -3.16 -6.78 -15.53
C ILE A 468 -2.47 -6.97 -16.88
N LEU A 469 -1.47 -7.85 -16.93
CA LEU A 469 -0.78 -8.22 -18.16
C LEU A 469 -1.37 -9.52 -18.70
N ILE A 470 -1.95 -9.47 -19.90
CA ILE A 470 -2.66 -10.58 -20.54
C ILE A 470 -2.02 -10.91 -21.89
N ALA A 471 -1.76 -12.20 -22.14
CA ALA A 471 -1.23 -12.61 -23.44
C ALA A 471 -2.26 -12.39 -24.56
N ARG A 472 -1.82 -11.86 -25.70
CA ARG A 472 -2.71 -11.54 -26.83
C ARG A 472 -3.50 -12.75 -27.32
N VAL A 473 -2.93 -13.94 -27.23
CA VAL A 473 -3.59 -15.20 -27.63
C VAL A 473 -4.90 -15.48 -26.89
N VAL A 474 -5.07 -14.98 -25.65
CA VAL A 474 -6.33 -15.13 -24.88
C VAL A 474 -7.16 -13.84 -24.83
N LYS A 475 -6.79 -12.79 -25.57
CA LYS A 475 -7.42 -11.46 -25.53
C LYS A 475 -8.95 -11.53 -25.69
N VAL A 476 -9.44 -12.20 -26.74
CA VAL A 476 -10.88 -12.26 -27.05
C VAL A 476 -11.67 -12.89 -25.90
N ARG A 477 -11.15 -13.98 -25.32
CA ARG A 477 -11.77 -14.64 -24.16
C ARG A 477 -11.72 -13.75 -22.93
N ALA A 478 -10.60 -13.07 -22.70
CA ALA A 478 -10.44 -12.14 -21.59
C ALA A 478 -11.41 -10.95 -21.67
N GLU A 479 -11.56 -10.32 -22.85
CA GLU A 479 -12.52 -9.23 -23.07
C GLU A 479 -13.97 -9.69 -22.84
N ALA A 480 -14.32 -10.88 -23.35
CA ALA A 480 -15.63 -11.47 -23.11
C ALA A 480 -15.88 -11.75 -21.61
N GLU A 481 -14.88 -12.25 -20.88
CA GLU A 481 -14.99 -12.50 -19.44
C GLU A 481 -15.12 -11.21 -18.63
N MET A 482 -14.25 -10.21 -18.88
CA MET A 482 -14.29 -8.91 -18.19
C MET A 482 -15.63 -8.18 -18.42
N SER A 483 -16.23 -8.34 -19.61
CA SER A 483 -17.53 -7.73 -19.92
C SER A 483 -18.66 -8.18 -18.99
N GLN A 484 -18.53 -9.35 -18.36
CA GLN A 484 -19.53 -9.89 -17.43
C GLN A 484 -19.57 -9.16 -16.08
N PHE A 485 -18.53 -8.41 -15.71
CA PHE A 485 -18.44 -7.70 -14.43
C PHE A 485 -19.15 -6.34 -14.41
N ASN A 486 -19.55 -5.80 -15.58
CA ASN A 486 -20.23 -4.49 -15.73
C ASN A 486 -19.66 -3.40 -14.81
N LEU A 487 -18.33 -3.21 -14.87
CA LEU A 487 -17.58 -2.27 -14.04
C LEU A 487 -18.16 -0.86 -14.15
N ALA A 488 -18.27 -0.17 -13.00
CA ALA A 488 -18.63 1.24 -12.98
C ALA A 488 -17.53 2.10 -13.62
N SER A 489 -17.86 3.32 -14.05
CA SER A 489 -16.91 4.18 -14.78
C SER A 489 -15.64 4.48 -13.97
N ASP A 490 -15.77 4.67 -12.66
CA ASP A 490 -14.66 4.85 -11.71
C ASP A 490 -13.78 3.59 -11.58
N ASP A 491 -14.37 2.40 -11.65
CA ASP A 491 -13.61 1.14 -11.67
C ASP A 491 -12.83 1.00 -12.97
N GLN A 492 -13.42 1.37 -14.12
CA GLN A 492 -12.76 1.30 -15.42
C GLN A 492 -11.54 2.22 -15.50
N GLU A 493 -11.59 3.41 -14.88
CA GLU A 493 -10.47 4.35 -14.84
C GLU A 493 -9.29 3.84 -13.99
N ARG A 494 -9.56 2.95 -13.01
CA ARG A 494 -8.54 2.34 -12.13
C ARG A 494 -8.02 0.99 -12.63
N LEU A 495 -8.52 0.50 -13.77
CA LEU A 495 -8.10 -0.76 -14.39
C LEU A 495 -7.24 -0.50 -15.63
N ARG A 496 -6.00 -0.97 -15.62
CA ARG A 496 -5.08 -0.94 -16.77
C ARG A 496 -4.87 -2.35 -17.33
N VAL A 497 -5.49 -2.67 -18.46
CA VAL A 497 -5.27 -3.95 -19.15
C VAL A 497 -4.16 -3.80 -20.21
N VAL A 498 -3.08 -4.55 -20.07
CA VAL A 498 -1.95 -4.53 -21.02
C VAL A 498 -1.88 -5.87 -21.73
N TYR A 499 -2.15 -5.85 -23.04
CA TYR A 499 -1.95 -7.03 -23.88
C TYR A 499 -0.50 -7.14 -24.34
N TYR A 500 0.06 -8.35 -24.30
CA TYR A 500 1.42 -8.59 -24.79
C TYR A 500 1.51 -9.77 -25.78
N ASP A 501 2.46 -9.67 -26.70
CA ASP A 501 2.77 -10.73 -27.66
C ASP A 501 3.81 -11.68 -27.10
N LEU A 502 3.67 -12.96 -27.40
CA LEU A 502 4.72 -13.96 -27.24
C LEU A 502 5.60 -13.88 -28.51
N THR A 503 6.70 -13.11 -28.45
CA THR A 503 7.47 -12.69 -29.65
C THR A 503 8.43 -13.74 -30.19
N SER A 504 8.54 -14.91 -29.54
CA SER A 504 9.38 -16.03 -29.97
C SER A 504 8.70 -17.35 -29.65
N SER A 505 9.01 -18.40 -30.42
CA SER A 505 8.59 -19.76 -30.06
C SER A 505 9.27 -20.15 -28.74
N PRO A 506 8.54 -20.71 -27.76
CA PRO A 506 9.15 -21.17 -26.52
C PRO A 506 10.23 -22.23 -26.82
N PRO A 507 11.33 -22.27 -26.04
CA PRO A 507 12.37 -23.28 -26.22
C PRO A 507 11.80 -24.66 -25.92
N GLY A 508 11.51 -25.43 -26.97
CA GLY A 508 10.97 -26.78 -26.83
C GLY A 508 9.60 -26.78 -26.15
N HIS A 509 8.56 -26.47 -26.92
CA HIS A 509 7.18 -26.60 -26.47
C HIS A 509 6.93 -28.03 -25.95
N PRO A 510 6.22 -28.24 -24.81
CA PRO A 510 5.74 -29.56 -24.41
C PRO A 510 4.65 -30.03 -25.39
N THR A 511 5.03 -30.36 -26.62
CA THR A 511 4.20 -31.03 -27.60
C THR A 511 4.76 -32.42 -27.77
N LYS A 512 3.98 -33.41 -27.34
CA LYS A 512 4.26 -34.86 -27.30
C LYS A 512 5.10 -35.30 -26.12
N GLY A 513 4.84 -36.52 -25.65
CA GLY A 513 5.52 -37.18 -24.54
C GLY A 513 6.98 -37.45 -24.82
N THR A 514 7.78 -36.39 -24.92
CA THR A 514 9.22 -36.47 -24.78
C THR A 514 9.53 -36.50 -23.29
N GLU A 515 10.16 -37.58 -22.87
CA GLU A 515 10.69 -37.89 -21.54
C GLU A 515 11.72 -36.87 -20.99
N ASP A 516 11.78 -35.65 -21.54
CA ASP A 516 12.75 -34.64 -21.14
C ASP A 516 12.25 -33.89 -19.91
N ASP A 517 12.64 -34.44 -18.76
CA ASP A 517 12.50 -33.92 -17.40
C ASP A 517 12.98 -32.44 -17.31
N GLY A 518 12.13 -31.49 -17.70
CA GLY A 518 12.43 -30.06 -17.54
C GLY A 518 11.87 -29.14 -18.63
N MET A 519 11.29 -29.66 -19.72
CA MET A 519 10.70 -28.80 -20.75
C MET A 519 9.57 -27.90 -20.22
N PHE A 520 8.71 -28.43 -19.35
CA PHE A 520 7.65 -27.64 -18.71
C PHE A 520 8.21 -26.53 -17.82
N ALA A 521 9.23 -26.85 -17.01
CA ALA A 521 9.92 -25.86 -16.19
C ALA A 521 10.57 -24.75 -17.04
N LYS A 522 11.27 -25.11 -18.12
CA LYS A 522 11.85 -24.15 -19.08
C LYS A 522 10.79 -23.27 -19.74
N TRP A 523 9.61 -23.82 -20.04
CA TRP A 523 8.50 -23.06 -20.57
C TRP A 523 7.94 -22.06 -19.54
N CYS A 524 7.78 -22.47 -18.28
CA CYS A 524 7.39 -21.59 -17.17
C CYS A 524 8.40 -20.46 -16.95
N GLU A 525 9.70 -20.79 -16.92
CA GLU A 525 10.80 -19.82 -16.82
C GLU A 525 10.76 -18.82 -17.97
N TRP A 526 10.60 -19.31 -19.21
CA TRP A 526 10.50 -18.48 -20.39
C TRP A 526 9.28 -17.53 -20.33
N CYS A 527 8.12 -18.01 -19.86
CA CYS A 527 6.94 -17.16 -19.67
C CYS A 527 7.21 -16.05 -18.64
N GLY A 528 7.80 -16.39 -17.49
CA GLY A 528 8.14 -15.41 -16.44
C GLY A 528 9.14 -14.36 -16.94
N ASP A 529 10.18 -14.79 -17.64
CA ASP A 529 11.18 -13.91 -18.26
C ASP A 529 10.56 -12.94 -19.25
N HIS A 530 9.70 -13.45 -20.12
CA HIS A 530 9.04 -12.65 -21.14
C HIS A 530 8.10 -11.62 -20.50
N LEU A 531 7.35 -12.00 -19.47
CA LEU A 531 6.49 -11.09 -18.71
C LEU A 531 7.29 -9.99 -18.00
N LEU A 532 8.44 -10.30 -17.39
CA LEU A 532 9.31 -9.28 -16.80
C LEU A 532 9.85 -8.29 -17.85
N GLN A 533 10.14 -8.75 -19.07
CA GLN A 533 10.52 -7.87 -20.17
C GLN A 533 9.38 -6.91 -20.56
N GLN A 534 8.14 -7.40 -20.62
CA GLN A 534 6.99 -6.52 -20.90
C GLN A 534 6.70 -5.59 -19.74
N LEU A 535 6.80 -6.06 -18.50
CA LEU A 535 6.66 -5.23 -17.30
C LEU A 535 7.68 -4.10 -17.27
N ALA A 536 8.94 -4.36 -17.66
CA ALA A 536 9.95 -3.33 -17.76
C ALA A 536 9.58 -2.21 -18.75
N LYS A 537 8.90 -2.55 -19.85
CA LYS A 537 8.37 -1.56 -20.80
C LYS A 537 7.21 -0.76 -20.20
N VAL A 538 6.27 -1.45 -19.54
CA VAL A 538 5.13 -0.81 -18.84
C VAL A 538 5.62 0.21 -17.81
N ILE A 539 6.61 -0.15 -16.99
CA ILE A 539 7.21 0.72 -15.98
C ILE A 539 7.77 2.00 -16.62
N LYS A 540 8.45 1.88 -17.77
CA LYS A 540 9.03 3.02 -18.49
C LYS A 540 8.03 3.85 -19.30
N GLY A 541 6.75 3.44 -19.35
CA GLY A 541 5.75 4.06 -20.23
C GLY A 541 5.95 3.71 -21.71
N GLU A 542 6.79 2.73 -22.02
CA GLU A 542 6.95 2.23 -23.37
C GLU A 542 5.70 1.48 -23.81
N ARG A 543 5.29 1.68 -25.07
CA ARG A 543 4.11 1.03 -25.62
C ARG A 543 4.34 -0.49 -25.71
N VAL A 544 3.52 -1.26 -25.01
CA VAL A 544 3.44 -2.72 -25.17
C VAL A 544 2.31 -3.06 -26.13
N CYS A 545 2.64 -3.61 -27.30
CA CYS A 545 1.67 -3.96 -28.33
C CYS A 545 0.76 -2.77 -28.72
N GLU A 546 -0.55 -3.00 -28.81
CA GLU A 546 -1.57 -1.99 -29.14
C GLU A 546 -2.06 -1.22 -27.90
N SER A 547 -1.50 -1.50 -26.72
CA SER A 547 -1.89 -0.88 -25.45
C SER A 547 -1.95 0.65 -25.60
N PRO A 548 -3.07 1.28 -25.20
CA PRO A 548 -3.21 2.74 -25.27
C PRO A 548 -2.42 3.45 -24.16
N TYR A 549 -1.90 2.70 -23.18
CA TYR A 549 -1.27 3.24 -22.00
C TYR A 549 0.23 3.48 -22.20
N THR A 550 0.61 4.74 -22.44
CA THR A 550 2.01 5.17 -22.62
C THR A 550 2.55 5.96 -21.42
N THR A 551 1.76 6.12 -20.36
CA THR A 551 2.22 6.80 -19.14
C THR A 551 3.14 5.87 -18.34
N PRO A 552 4.35 6.32 -17.97
CA PRO A 552 5.25 5.59 -17.07
C PRO A 552 4.61 5.34 -15.70
N LEU A 553 5.05 4.29 -15.03
CA LEU A 553 4.75 4.09 -13.61
C LEU A 553 5.77 4.90 -12.82
N ASN A 554 5.38 6.11 -12.40
CA ASN A 554 6.26 7.04 -11.69
C ASN A 554 6.67 6.54 -10.29
N HIS A 555 5.93 5.58 -9.74
CA HIS A 555 6.22 4.88 -8.50
C HIS A 555 6.19 3.36 -8.74
N GLY A 556 7.00 2.60 -8.01
CA GLY A 556 6.96 1.13 -8.05
C GLY A 556 5.59 0.61 -7.57
N PRO A 557 5.14 -0.57 -8.03
CA PRO A 557 3.89 -1.14 -7.53
C PRO A 557 4.01 -1.44 -6.03
N SER A 558 2.88 -1.41 -5.31
CA SER A 558 2.83 -1.86 -3.91
C SER A 558 2.86 -3.38 -3.84
N VAL A 559 2.18 -4.05 -4.79
CA VAL A 559 2.09 -5.50 -4.86
C VAL A 559 2.33 -5.97 -6.30
N LEU A 560 3.18 -6.98 -6.46
CA LEU A 560 3.29 -7.74 -7.70
C LEU A 560 2.73 -9.14 -7.44
N MET A 561 1.61 -9.45 -8.07
CA MET A 561 1.04 -10.79 -8.08
C MET A 561 1.36 -11.52 -9.38
N CYS A 562 1.65 -12.81 -9.31
CA CYS A 562 1.88 -13.64 -10.48
C CYS A 562 1.26 -15.03 -10.33
N ASP A 563 0.99 -15.68 -11.47
CA ASP A 563 0.63 -17.10 -11.51
C ASP A 563 1.72 -17.97 -10.83
N VAL A 564 1.29 -19.03 -10.16
CA VAL A 564 2.16 -20.00 -9.49
C VAL A 564 3.20 -20.64 -10.42
N LEU A 565 2.88 -20.83 -11.71
CA LEU A 565 3.78 -21.44 -12.68
C LEU A 565 4.83 -20.44 -13.18
N ILE A 566 4.47 -19.19 -13.45
CA ILE A 566 5.45 -18.18 -13.93
C ILE A 566 6.38 -17.69 -12.82
N MET A 567 5.99 -17.86 -11.55
CA MET A 567 6.85 -17.56 -10.39
C MET A 567 8.23 -18.18 -10.54
N VAL A 568 8.33 -19.38 -11.13
CA VAL A 568 9.59 -20.10 -11.34
C VAL A 568 10.60 -19.25 -12.12
N GLY A 569 10.15 -18.52 -13.14
CA GLY A 569 11.00 -17.58 -13.91
C GLY A 569 11.26 -16.25 -13.22
N ILE A 570 10.42 -15.85 -12.28
CA ILE A 570 10.47 -14.53 -11.65
C ILE A 570 11.29 -14.55 -10.35
N ALA A 571 11.17 -15.60 -9.53
CA ALA A 571 11.65 -15.64 -8.15
C ALA A 571 13.12 -15.24 -7.99
N HIS A 572 14.01 -15.76 -8.83
CA HIS A 572 15.44 -15.48 -8.76
C HIS A 572 15.84 -14.08 -9.24
N ARG A 573 14.97 -13.40 -10.01
CA ARG A 573 15.21 -12.07 -10.57
C ARG A 573 14.47 -10.97 -9.84
N PHE A 574 13.46 -11.33 -9.03
CA PHE A 574 12.59 -10.40 -8.33
C PHE A 574 13.38 -9.34 -7.54
N ASN A 575 14.37 -9.78 -6.77
CA ASN A 575 15.17 -8.90 -5.91
C ASN A 575 15.99 -7.87 -6.71
N THR A 576 16.53 -8.23 -7.88
CA THR A 576 17.34 -7.29 -8.68
C THR A 576 16.49 -6.47 -9.65
N PHE A 577 15.37 -7.02 -10.12
CA PHE A 577 14.53 -6.38 -11.15
C PHE A 577 14.10 -4.96 -10.79
N PHE A 578 13.59 -4.75 -9.57
CA PHE A 578 13.15 -3.44 -9.10
C PHE A 578 14.32 -2.56 -8.61
N THR A 579 15.26 -3.14 -7.87
CA THR A 579 16.43 -2.43 -7.34
C THR A 579 17.31 -1.83 -8.44
N ASP A 580 17.59 -2.59 -9.52
CA ASP A 580 18.38 -2.12 -10.66
C ASP A 580 17.71 -0.95 -11.42
N ARG A 581 16.43 -0.71 -11.17
CA ARG A 581 15.61 0.35 -11.76
C ARG A 581 15.32 1.50 -10.80
N GLY A 582 15.91 1.49 -9.59
CA GLY A 582 15.69 2.51 -8.56
C GLY A 582 14.28 2.50 -7.98
N LEU A 583 13.57 1.37 -8.05
CA LEU A 583 12.21 1.21 -7.53
C LEU A 583 12.22 0.45 -6.20
N ILE A 584 11.30 0.80 -5.31
CA ILE A 584 11.01 0.05 -4.10
C ILE A 584 10.49 -1.35 -4.50
N GLN A 585 10.97 -2.39 -3.82
CA GLN A 585 10.51 -3.75 -4.07
C GLN A 585 9.07 -3.92 -3.56
N PRO A 586 8.13 -4.39 -4.40
CA PRO A 586 6.76 -4.66 -3.98
C PRO A 586 6.69 -5.85 -3.02
N MET A 587 5.55 -6.03 -2.36
CA MET A 587 5.20 -7.34 -1.81
C MET A 587 4.90 -8.32 -2.96
N PHE A 588 5.35 -9.58 -2.82
CA PHE A 588 5.15 -10.59 -3.85
C PHE A 588 3.98 -11.53 -3.52
N GLY A 589 2.93 -11.49 -4.33
CA GLY A 589 1.79 -12.40 -4.21
C GLY A 589 1.87 -13.53 -5.24
N VAL A 590 1.55 -14.74 -4.83
CA VAL A 590 1.47 -15.90 -5.74
C VAL A 590 0.04 -16.35 -5.83
N ILE A 591 -0.59 -16.12 -6.98
CA ILE A 591 -1.93 -16.60 -7.26
C ILE A 591 -1.80 -18.07 -7.66
N CYS A 592 -2.63 -18.92 -7.07
CA CYS A 592 -2.65 -20.34 -7.36
C CYS A 592 -3.98 -20.73 -8.02
N PRO A 593 -4.04 -20.74 -9.37
CA PRO A 593 -5.24 -21.15 -10.10
C PRO A 593 -5.53 -22.66 -10.10
N VAL A 594 -5.15 -23.34 -9.02
CA VAL A 594 -5.24 -24.78 -8.84
C VAL A 594 -5.93 -25.08 -7.51
N SER A 595 -6.21 -26.36 -7.25
CA SER A 595 -6.86 -26.76 -5.99
C SER A 595 -6.08 -26.30 -4.75
N THR A 596 -6.78 -25.84 -3.70
CA THR A 596 -6.16 -25.54 -2.39
C THR A 596 -5.29 -26.71 -1.90
N ALA A 597 -5.72 -27.94 -2.17
CA ALA A 597 -4.99 -29.14 -1.80
C ALA A 597 -3.60 -29.22 -2.42
N LEU A 598 -3.53 -28.91 -3.72
CA LEU A 598 -2.27 -28.86 -4.42
C LEU A 598 -1.42 -27.65 -3.97
N THR A 599 -2.05 -26.50 -3.72
CA THR A 599 -1.36 -25.30 -3.24
C THR A 599 -0.71 -25.52 -1.87
N LEU A 600 -1.48 -26.02 -0.89
CA LEU A 600 -0.95 -26.38 0.43
C LEU A 600 0.05 -27.54 0.31
N GLY A 601 -0.19 -28.49 -0.57
CA GLY A 601 0.72 -29.60 -0.84
C GLY A 601 2.09 -29.14 -1.33
N ALA A 602 2.11 -28.30 -2.36
CA ALA A 602 3.33 -27.93 -3.07
C ALA A 602 4.04 -26.73 -2.46
N ILE A 603 3.33 -25.80 -1.82
CA ILE A 603 3.87 -24.47 -1.47
C ILE A 603 3.54 -24.07 -0.02
N GLY A 604 2.36 -24.44 0.48
CA GLY A 604 1.83 -23.97 1.76
C GLY A 604 2.18 -24.79 3.00
N GLU A 605 2.47 -24.06 4.08
CA GLU A 605 2.49 -24.46 5.48
C GLU A 605 3.48 -25.56 5.97
N PRO A 606 4.42 -25.19 6.88
CA PRO A 606 5.23 -26.15 7.61
C PRO A 606 4.38 -27.19 8.36
N GLY A 607 4.66 -28.47 8.13
CA GLY A 607 4.02 -29.58 8.86
C GLY A 607 2.97 -30.36 8.07
N TRP A 608 2.59 -29.92 6.86
CA TRP A 608 1.77 -30.76 5.97
C TRP A 608 2.59 -31.93 5.39
N PRO A 609 2.09 -33.19 5.40
CA PRO A 609 2.88 -34.37 5.04
C PRO A 609 3.08 -34.58 3.53
N PHE A 610 2.42 -33.79 2.67
CA PHE A 610 2.51 -34.00 1.23
C PHE A 610 3.91 -33.70 0.67
N LEU A 611 4.48 -32.51 0.90
CA LEU A 611 5.81 -32.18 0.40
C LEU A 611 6.92 -33.11 0.94
N PRO A 612 6.92 -33.51 2.23
CA PRO A 612 7.79 -34.57 2.70
C PRO A 612 7.62 -35.90 1.94
N ALA A 613 6.40 -36.29 1.57
CA ALA A 613 6.16 -37.48 0.73
C ALA A 613 6.75 -37.31 -0.67
N VAL A 614 6.59 -36.13 -1.29
CA VAL A 614 7.20 -35.77 -2.59
C VAL A 614 8.72 -35.86 -2.52
N LYS A 615 9.35 -35.26 -1.50
CA LYS A 615 10.81 -35.29 -1.31
C LYS A 615 11.31 -36.70 -1.04
N GLY A 616 10.59 -37.50 -0.27
CA GLY A 616 10.90 -38.91 -0.03
C GLY A 616 10.83 -39.75 -1.30
N TYR A 617 9.81 -39.54 -2.13
CA TYR A 617 9.69 -40.15 -3.45
C TYR A 617 10.89 -39.79 -4.34
N LEU A 618 11.22 -38.51 -4.47
CA LEU A 618 12.33 -38.05 -5.31
C LEU A 618 13.69 -38.56 -4.83
N ALA A 619 13.89 -38.65 -3.51
CA ALA A 619 15.09 -39.26 -2.93
C ALA A 619 15.21 -40.74 -3.27
N ALA A 620 14.10 -41.49 -3.17
CA ALA A 620 14.02 -42.90 -3.53
C ALA A 620 14.23 -43.15 -5.03
N VAL A 621 13.76 -42.25 -5.90
CA VAL A 621 14.11 -42.33 -7.33
C VAL A 621 15.61 -42.13 -7.55
N LYS A 622 16.22 -41.19 -6.82
CA LYS A 622 17.65 -40.87 -6.96
C LYS A 622 18.57 -42.00 -6.47
N ASP A 623 18.19 -42.71 -5.43
CA ASP A 623 18.98 -43.81 -4.85
C ASP A 623 18.65 -45.19 -5.48
N GLY A 624 17.68 -45.24 -6.39
CA GLY A 624 17.25 -46.47 -7.09
C GLY A 624 16.38 -47.40 -6.25
N SER A 625 15.82 -46.92 -5.13
CA SER A 625 14.90 -47.68 -4.28
C SER A 625 13.43 -47.58 -4.73
N MET A 626 12.54 -48.31 -4.05
CA MET A 626 11.12 -48.40 -4.39
C MET A 626 10.37 -47.09 -4.06
N ALA A 627 10.45 -46.09 -4.94
CA ALA A 627 9.88 -44.76 -4.73
C ALA A 627 8.38 -44.74 -4.43
N HIS A 628 7.62 -45.65 -5.04
CA HIS A 628 6.18 -45.77 -4.79
C HIS A 628 5.91 -46.23 -3.36
N GLU A 629 6.64 -47.25 -2.88
CA GLU A 629 6.49 -47.74 -1.50
C GLU A 629 6.89 -46.69 -0.46
N ALA A 630 7.91 -45.88 -0.77
CA ALA A 630 8.31 -44.77 0.09
C ALA A 630 7.19 -43.73 0.24
N TYR A 631 6.53 -43.37 -0.86
CA TYR A 631 5.38 -42.46 -0.83
C TYR A 631 4.19 -43.06 -0.08
N GLU A 632 3.78 -44.29 -0.42
CA GLU A 632 2.64 -44.95 0.23
C GLU A 632 2.85 -45.12 1.74
N LYS A 633 4.06 -45.51 2.15
CA LYS A 633 4.42 -45.62 3.57
C LYS A 633 4.32 -44.27 4.28
N HIS A 634 4.76 -43.19 3.64
CA HIS A 634 4.66 -41.85 4.18
C HIS A 634 3.19 -41.43 4.33
N VAL A 635 2.38 -41.60 3.29
CA VAL A 635 0.96 -41.25 3.29
C VAL A 635 0.20 -42.05 4.34
N ALA A 636 0.41 -43.37 4.42
CA ALA A 636 -0.21 -44.23 5.42
C ALA A 636 0.14 -43.81 6.86
N SER A 637 1.40 -43.41 7.09
CA SER A 637 1.86 -42.96 8.42
C SER A 637 1.29 -41.60 8.83
N ASN A 638 0.78 -40.81 7.89
CA ASN A 638 0.30 -39.44 8.12
C ASN A 638 -1.18 -39.23 7.73
N ARG A 639 -1.96 -40.31 7.54
CA ARG A 639 -3.37 -40.28 7.10
C ARG A 639 -4.26 -39.34 7.92
N ALA A 640 -4.10 -39.32 9.23
CA ALA A 640 -4.87 -38.44 10.12
C ALA A 640 -4.68 -36.95 9.81
N GLN A 641 -3.47 -36.55 9.38
CA GLN A 641 -3.21 -35.15 9.02
C GLN A 641 -3.96 -34.77 7.73
N TYR A 642 -4.00 -35.66 6.73
CA TYR A 642 -4.77 -35.46 5.50
C TYR A 642 -6.26 -35.19 5.77
N ASP A 643 -6.84 -35.95 6.70
CA ASP A 643 -8.24 -35.83 7.11
C ASP A 643 -8.52 -34.54 7.91
N GLU A 644 -7.60 -34.16 8.80
CA GLU A 644 -7.77 -33.02 9.73
C GLU A 644 -7.85 -31.68 9.02
N ARG A 645 -7.09 -31.47 7.94
CA ARG A 645 -7.00 -30.15 7.29
C ARG A 645 -7.93 -29.94 6.11
N LEU A 646 -7.92 -30.85 5.13
CA LEU A 646 -8.61 -30.63 3.85
C LEU A 646 -9.79 -31.56 3.62
N SER A 647 -10.10 -32.45 4.58
CA SER A 647 -11.14 -33.47 4.41
C SER A 647 -10.95 -34.24 3.10
N LEU A 648 -9.72 -34.60 2.76
CA LEU A 648 -9.42 -35.33 1.54
C LEU A 648 -9.11 -36.77 1.85
N ASN A 649 -9.54 -37.68 0.99
CA ASN A 649 -8.98 -39.02 1.04
C ASN A 649 -7.50 -38.92 0.62
N PRO A 650 -6.55 -39.46 1.39
CA PRO A 650 -5.14 -39.45 1.01
C PRO A 650 -4.96 -40.26 -0.28
N MET A 651 -4.55 -39.62 -1.37
CA MET A 651 -4.38 -40.31 -2.65
C MET A 651 -3.12 -41.16 -2.67
N CYS A 652 -3.20 -42.32 -3.31
CA CYS A 652 -2.03 -43.10 -3.66
C CYS A 652 -1.23 -42.39 -4.76
N VAL A 653 0.07 -42.67 -4.83
CA VAL A 653 1.01 -42.04 -5.79
C VAL A 653 0.58 -42.24 -7.24
N TRP A 654 -0.03 -43.39 -7.54
CA TRP A 654 -0.52 -43.69 -8.89
C TRP A 654 -1.80 -42.93 -9.25
N GLU A 655 -2.58 -42.49 -8.26
CA GLU A 655 -3.83 -41.75 -8.51
C GLU A 655 -3.58 -40.31 -8.97
N LEU A 656 -2.38 -39.79 -8.70
CA LEU A 656 -1.92 -38.46 -9.10
C LEU A 656 -1.80 -38.31 -10.62
N ASP A 657 -1.68 -39.41 -11.36
CA ASP A 657 -1.83 -39.44 -12.82
C ASP A 657 -2.84 -40.55 -13.20
N PRO A 658 -4.09 -40.19 -13.53
CA PRO A 658 -5.12 -41.11 -13.99
C PRO A 658 -4.81 -41.90 -15.26
N ASN A 659 -3.86 -41.45 -16.09
CA ASN A 659 -3.71 -41.94 -17.46
C ASN A 659 -2.37 -42.66 -17.74
N GLU A 660 -1.23 -42.22 -17.20
CA GLU A 660 0.09 -42.84 -17.48
C GLU A 660 1.16 -42.62 -16.40
N SER A 661 2.03 -43.61 -16.12
CA SER A 661 2.94 -43.57 -14.96
C SER A 661 4.16 -42.67 -15.15
N SER A 662 4.58 -42.44 -16.40
CA SER A 662 5.84 -41.75 -16.72
C SER A 662 5.87 -40.30 -16.26
N ARG A 663 4.70 -39.69 -15.98
CA ARG A 663 4.59 -38.28 -15.58
C ARG A 663 4.49 -38.06 -14.09
N VAL A 664 4.22 -39.09 -13.28
CA VAL A 664 4.15 -38.94 -11.81
C VAL A 664 5.45 -38.34 -11.27
N HIS A 665 6.58 -38.83 -11.77
CA HIS A 665 7.90 -38.28 -11.44
C HIS A 665 8.07 -36.81 -11.86
N CYS A 666 7.58 -36.45 -13.06
CA CYS A 666 7.57 -35.07 -13.55
C CYS A 666 6.72 -34.14 -12.66
N HIS A 667 5.55 -34.60 -12.21
CA HIS A 667 4.69 -33.86 -11.29
C HIS A 667 5.39 -33.65 -9.93
N MET A 668 5.98 -34.71 -9.38
CA MET A 668 6.74 -34.63 -8.11
C MET A 668 7.88 -33.62 -8.18
N ARG A 669 8.66 -33.62 -9.28
CA ARG A 669 9.72 -32.62 -9.50
C ARG A 669 9.17 -31.21 -9.61
N SER A 670 8.08 -31.02 -10.35
CA SER A 670 7.45 -29.70 -10.53
C SER A 670 6.96 -29.12 -9.20
N TRP A 671 6.39 -29.94 -8.33
CA TRP A 671 5.96 -29.51 -6.99
C TRP A 671 7.13 -29.13 -6.09
N SER A 672 8.22 -29.89 -6.12
CA SER A 672 9.45 -29.53 -5.39
C SER A 672 10.03 -28.21 -5.90
N MET A 673 10.08 -28.02 -7.22
CA MET A 673 10.59 -26.80 -7.84
C MET A 673 9.75 -25.57 -7.46
N MET A 674 8.42 -25.68 -7.49
CA MET A 674 7.54 -24.58 -7.06
C MET A 674 7.79 -24.19 -5.61
N LYS A 675 8.03 -25.16 -4.71
CA LYS A 675 8.41 -24.86 -3.32
C LYS A 675 9.71 -24.07 -3.24
N ASP A 676 10.74 -24.52 -3.95
CA ASP A 676 12.06 -23.91 -3.91
C ASP A 676 12.02 -22.48 -4.47
N SER A 677 11.28 -22.25 -5.56
CA SER A 677 11.03 -20.90 -6.10
C SER A 677 10.26 -20.00 -5.14
N PHE A 678 9.22 -20.53 -4.48
CA PHE A 678 8.49 -19.77 -3.46
C PHE A 678 9.40 -19.41 -2.29
N ASP A 679 10.20 -20.34 -1.79
CA ASP A 679 11.13 -20.13 -0.68
C ASP A 679 12.20 -19.07 -0.97
N ALA A 680 12.62 -18.93 -2.24
CA ALA A 680 13.61 -17.95 -2.67
C ALA A 680 13.16 -16.48 -2.50
N ILE A 681 11.86 -16.23 -2.35
CA ILE A 681 11.30 -14.88 -2.22
C ILE A 681 11.17 -14.50 -0.73
N PRO A 682 11.69 -13.35 -0.27
CA PRO A 682 11.69 -13.02 1.16
C PRO A 682 10.35 -12.50 1.69
N LYS A 683 9.72 -11.53 1.00
CA LYS A 683 8.42 -10.93 1.37
C LYS A 683 7.33 -11.45 0.44
N LYS A 684 6.55 -12.43 0.90
CA LYS A 684 5.60 -13.15 0.04
C LYS A 684 4.32 -13.57 0.74
N PHE A 685 3.27 -13.74 -0.07
CA PHE A 685 2.03 -14.40 0.32
C PHE A 685 1.48 -15.28 -0.82
N LEU A 686 0.56 -16.16 -0.48
CA LEU A 686 -0.14 -17.07 -1.38
C LEU A 686 -1.61 -16.71 -1.43
N VAL A 687 -2.19 -16.84 -2.61
CA VAL A 687 -3.61 -16.64 -2.86
C VAL A 687 -4.19 -17.91 -3.47
N SER A 688 -5.02 -18.63 -2.71
CA SER A 688 -5.84 -19.72 -3.26
C SER A 688 -7.14 -19.16 -3.80
N ILE A 689 -7.47 -19.54 -5.04
CA ILE A 689 -8.70 -19.11 -5.70
C ILE A 689 -9.94 -19.89 -5.26
N TRP A 690 -9.80 -20.82 -4.30
CA TRP A 690 -10.85 -21.69 -3.77
C TRP A 690 -11.45 -21.14 -2.45
N PRO A 691 -12.71 -21.51 -2.12
CA PRO A 691 -13.36 -21.01 -0.91
C PRO A 691 -12.71 -21.51 0.39
N ALA A 692 -12.58 -20.61 1.36
CA ALA A 692 -11.87 -20.83 2.63
C ALA A 692 -12.57 -21.84 3.55
N PHE A 693 -13.90 -21.95 3.50
CA PHE A 693 -14.63 -22.88 4.36
C PHE A 693 -14.28 -24.36 4.12
N LEU A 694 -13.64 -24.68 2.98
CA LEU A 694 -13.19 -26.02 2.63
C LEU A 694 -11.98 -26.48 3.46
N ASN A 695 -11.26 -25.54 4.07
CA ASN A 695 -10.12 -25.78 4.93
C ASN A 695 -10.57 -25.81 6.40
N LYS A 696 -10.46 -26.97 7.06
CA LYS A 696 -10.91 -27.19 8.45
C LYS A 696 -9.96 -26.65 9.49
N SER A 697 -8.66 -26.48 9.16
CA SER A 697 -7.72 -25.86 10.07
C SER A 697 -7.94 -24.35 10.07
N SER A 698 -8.72 -23.86 11.04
CA SER A 698 -8.92 -22.44 11.30
C SER A 698 -7.57 -21.77 11.60
N ARG A 699 -7.00 -21.13 10.58
CA ARG A 699 -6.16 -19.91 10.59
C ARG A 699 -5.44 -19.85 9.26
N SER A 700 -5.97 -19.07 8.33
CA SER A 700 -5.11 -18.30 7.41
C SER A 700 -4.02 -17.63 8.27
N GLY A 701 -2.85 -18.25 8.32
CA GLY A 701 -1.67 -17.64 8.92
C GLY A 701 -1.25 -16.43 8.08
N PRO A 702 -0.39 -15.55 8.62
CA PRO A 702 0.16 -14.46 7.83
C PRO A 702 0.81 -15.05 6.56
N GLY A 703 0.29 -14.66 5.39
CA GLY A 703 0.80 -15.06 4.08
C GLY A 703 0.08 -16.19 3.34
N PHE A 704 -1.09 -16.68 3.77
CA PHE A 704 -1.94 -17.60 2.97
C PHE A 704 -3.41 -17.15 2.99
N TYR A 705 -3.93 -16.77 1.82
CA TYR A 705 -5.25 -16.19 1.65
C TYR A 705 -6.12 -17.05 0.72
N GLU A 706 -7.15 -17.68 1.27
CA GLU A 706 -8.16 -18.39 0.50
C GLU A 706 -9.29 -17.41 0.21
N VAL A 707 -9.48 -17.07 -1.06
CA VAL A 707 -10.35 -15.94 -1.46
C VAL A 707 -11.49 -16.36 -2.38
N GLY A 708 -11.60 -17.65 -2.63
CA GLY A 708 -12.46 -18.18 -3.67
C GLY A 708 -13.95 -18.27 -3.34
N PRO A 709 -14.71 -18.79 -4.30
CA PRO A 709 -14.29 -19.08 -5.68
C PRO A 709 -14.12 -17.83 -6.54
N GLN A 710 -13.13 -17.81 -7.44
CA GLN A 710 -12.92 -16.71 -8.39
C GLN A 710 -13.71 -16.94 -9.69
N VAL A 711 -14.99 -16.54 -9.66
CA VAL A 711 -15.93 -16.58 -10.79
C VAL A 711 -16.64 -15.22 -10.96
N PRO A 712 -17.19 -14.89 -12.13
CA PRO A 712 -17.98 -13.67 -12.32
C PRO A 712 -19.21 -13.64 -11.39
N PHE A 713 -19.33 -12.60 -10.55
CA PHE A 713 -20.43 -12.48 -9.58
C PHE A 713 -20.96 -11.05 -9.49
N HIS A 714 -22.15 -10.80 -10.06
CA HIS A 714 -23.09 -9.76 -9.65
C HIS A 714 -24.51 -10.16 -10.11
N LEU A 715 -25.41 -10.39 -9.15
CA LEU A 715 -26.69 -11.08 -9.33
C LEU A 715 -27.93 -10.18 -9.37
N GLU A 716 -27.84 -8.86 -9.63
CA GLU A 716 -29.05 -8.01 -9.72
C GLU A 716 -29.31 -7.34 -11.07
N ARG A 717 -28.36 -7.25 -12.00
CA ARG A 717 -28.60 -6.64 -13.32
C ARG A 717 -27.69 -7.19 -14.41
N LEU A 718 -28.08 -8.30 -15.03
CA LEU A 718 -27.45 -8.79 -16.27
C LEU A 718 -28.49 -8.87 -17.39
N GLU A 719 -29.05 -7.71 -17.75
CA GLU A 719 -29.91 -7.52 -18.93
C GLU A 719 -29.10 -7.33 -20.23
N LYS A 720 -27.77 -7.19 -20.17
CA LYS A 720 -26.93 -6.93 -21.35
C LYS A 720 -26.37 -8.21 -21.98
N PRO A 721 -26.34 -8.30 -23.33
CA PRO A 721 -25.75 -9.43 -24.04
C PRO A 721 -24.22 -9.46 -23.90
N ILE A 722 -23.66 -10.67 -23.88
CA ILE A 722 -22.22 -10.94 -23.83
C ILE A 722 -21.58 -10.44 -25.14
N VAL A 723 -20.53 -9.62 -25.04
CA VAL A 723 -19.81 -9.11 -26.21
C VAL A 723 -18.86 -10.19 -26.73
N GLY A 724 -18.92 -10.48 -28.04
CA GLY A 724 -17.92 -11.31 -28.74
C GLY A 724 -18.40 -12.66 -29.29
N SER A 725 -19.57 -13.15 -28.88
CA SER A 725 -20.15 -14.42 -29.40
C SER A 725 -21.68 -14.46 -29.34
N ALA A 726 -22.33 -13.29 -29.49
CA ALA A 726 -23.77 -13.13 -29.28
C ALA A 726 -24.64 -14.18 -30.00
N GLU A 727 -24.21 -14.69 -31.16
CA GLU A 727 -24.91 -15.74 -31.93
C GLU A 727 -24.83 -17.12 -31.26
N GLN A 728 -23.64 -17.64 -30.94
CA GLN A 728 -23.49 -18.94 -30.25
C GLN A 728 -24.10 -18.94 -28.85
N ALA A 729 -23.93 -17.83 -28.11
CA ALA A 729 -24.56 -17.67 -26.81
C ALA A 729 -26.10 -17.68 -26.93
N SER A 730 -26.66 -16.95 -27.92
CA SER A 730 -28.10 -16.95 -28.19
C SER A 730 -28.62 -18.33 -28.59
N GLU A 731 -27.86 -19.09 -29.39
CA GLU A 731 -28.22 -20.45 -29.81
C GLU A 731 -28.29 -21.40 -28.61
N ILE A 732 -27.30 -21.36 -27.72
CA ILE A 732 -27.27 -22.18 -26.50
C ILE A 732 -28.44 -21.86 -25.58
N PHE A 733 -28.69 -20.59 -25.27
CA PHE A 733 -29.80 -20.25 -24.39
C PHE A 733 -31.16 -20.56 -25.03
N SER A 734 -31.30 -20.38 -26.34
CA SER A 734 -32.50 -20.81 -27.07
C SER A 734 -32.72 -22.32 -26.99
N PHE A 735 -31.64 -23.11 -27.12
CA PHE A 735 -31.68 -24.55 -26.92
C PHE A 735 -32.11 -24.86 -25.49
N LEU A 736 -31.42 -24.31 -24.49
CA LEU A 736 -31.69 -24.58 -23.07
C LEU A 736 -33.12 -24.17 -22.66
N ASP A 737 -33.63 -23.03 -23.13
CA ASP A 737 -34.98 -22.52 -22.86
C ASP A 737 -36.08 -23.44 -23.43
N ALA A 738 -35.78 -24.13 -24.54
CA ALA A 738 -36.69 -25.10 -25.15
C ALA A 738 -36.76 -26.43 -24.40
N HIS A 739 -35.88 -26.66 -23.42
CA HIS A 739 -35.79 -27.92 -22.68
C HIS A 739 -36.40 -27.83 -21.26
N PRO A 740 -37.06 -28.92 -20.78
CA PRO A 740 -37.56 -28.98 -19.41
C PRO A 740 -36.46 -28.78 -18.35
N PRO A 741 -36.82 -28.38 -17.13
CA PRO A 741 -35.87 -28.33 -16.04
C PRO A 741 -35.20 -29.70 -15.80
N ARG A 742 -33.88 -29.69 -15.58
CA ARG A 742 -33.06 -30.87 -15.28
C ARG A 742 -33.17 -31.99 -16.33
N SER A 743 -33.19 -31.64 -17.62
CA SER A 743 -33.22 -32.61 -18.73
C SER A 743 -31.96 -32.60 -19.62
N VAL A 744 -31.03 -31.67 -19.39
CA VAL A 744 -29.85 -31.47 -20.24
C VAL A 744 -28.57 -31.82 -19.49
N LEU A 745 -27.73 -32.68 -20.07
CA LEU A 745 -26.36 -32.91 -19.66
C LEU A 745 -25.44 -31.88 -20.33
N TYR A 746 -24.72 -31.12 -19.52
CA TYR A 746 -23.64 -30.26 -20.02
C TYR A 746 -22.32 -31.02 -19.97
N MET A 747 -21.61 -31.12 -21.09
CA MET A 747 -20.33 -31.83 -21.23
C MET A 747 -19.24 -30.87 -21.65
N CYS A 748 -18.20 -30.72 -20.82
CA CYS A 748 -17.03 -29.91 -21.14
C CYS A 748 -15.77 -30.47 -20.46
N PHE A 749 -14.78 -30.85 -21.27
CA PHE A 749 -13.51 -31.39 -20.79
C PHE A 749 -12.39 -30.33 -20.71
N GLY A 750 -12.75 -29.04 -20.65
CA GLY A 750 -11.80 -27.94 -20.54
C GLY A 750 -11.13 -27.57 -21.87
N SER A 751 -10.15 -26.69 -21.81
CA SER A 751 -9.55 -26.06 -22.99
C SER A 751 -8.28 -26.72 -23.52
N GLU A 752 -7.66 -27.62 -22.76
CA GLU A 752 -6.29 -28.11 -23.03
C GLU A 752 -6.15 -29.63 -23.10
N TYR A 753 -6.98 -30.39 -22.38
CA TYR A 753 -6.84 -31.84 -22.28
C TYR A 753 -8.20 -32.53 -22.24
N SER A 754 -8.49 -33.37 -23.23
CA SER A 754 -9.68 -34.24 -23.24
C SER A 754 -9.28 -35.65 -22.75
N PRO A 755 -9.70 -36.07 -21.54
CA PRO A 755 -9.33 -37.38 -21.01
C PRO A 755 -9.92 -38.58 -21.78
N PRO A 756 -11.14 -38.54 -22.35
CA PRO A 756 -11.70 -39.75 -22.98
C PRO A 756 -10.98 -40.11 -24.28
N THR A 757 -10.61 -41.39 -24.39
CA THR A 757 -10.27 -42.01 -25.69
C THR A 757 -11.51 -42.13 -26.58
N ALA A 758 -11.33 -42.35 -27.89
CA ALA A 758 -12.44 -42.56 -28.82
C ALA A 758 -13.37 -43.69 -28.36
N HIS A 759 -12.78 -44.82 -27.92
CA HIS A 759 -13.54 -45.97 -27.39
C HIS A 759 -14.31 -45.63 -26.10
N GLN A 760 -13.67 -44.90 -25.18
CA GLN A 760 -14.34 -44.44 -23.97
C GLN A 760 -15.49 -43.46 -24.25
N ALA A 761 -15.36 -42.62 -25.27
CA ALA A 761 -16.43 -41.74 -25.73
C ALA A 761 -17.63 -42.54 -26.27
N GLU A 762 -17.40 -43.64 -27.00
CA GLU A 762 -18.48 -44.54 -27.45
C GLU A 762 -19.26 -45.14 -26.27
N LEU A 763 -18.55 -45.64 -25.25
CA LEU A 763 -19.17 -46.17 -24.03
C LEU A 763 -19.97 -45.09 -23.28
N LEU A 764 -19.43 -43.88 -23.20
CA LEU A 764 -20.10 -42.73 -22.59
C LEU A 764 -21.41 -42.39 -23.30
N PHE A 765 -21.42 -42.26 -24.63
CA PHE A 765 -22.64 -41.98 -25.37
C PHE A 765 -23.66 -43.10 -25.29
N ALA A 766 -23.22 -44.36 -25.25
CA ALA A 766 -24.12 -45.48 -25.02
C ALA A 766 -24.82 -45.36 -23.65
N ALA A 767 -24.10 -44.94 -22.60
CA ALA A 767 -24.67 -44.67 -21.28
C ALA A 767 -25.64 -43.47 -21.30
N ILE A 768 -25.25 -42.36 -21.94
CA ILE A 768 -26.10 -41.16 -22.07
C ILE A 768 -27.41 -41.49 -22.79
N GLN A 769 -27.36 -42.26 -23.89
CA GLN A 769 -28.56 -42.64 -24.65
C GLN A 769 -29.59 -43.40 -23.78
N ARG A 770 -29.13 -44.22 -22.82
CA ARG A 770 -30.01 -44.93 -21.88
C ARG A 770 -30.70 -44.00 -20.87
N THR A 771 -30.11 -42.85 -20.56
CA THR A 771 -30.71 -41.86 -19.64
C THR A 771 -31.85 -41.06 -20.25
N GLY A 772 -31.82 -40.89 -21.58
CA GLY A 772 -32.71 -40.00 -22.28
C GLY A 772 -32.45 -38.51 -22.03
N LEU A 773 -31.28 -38.12 -21.50
CA LEU A 773 -30.87 -36.71 -21.39
C LEU A 773 -30.53 -36.13 -22.77
N ASP A 774 -30.84 -34.85 -22.96
CA ASP A 774 -30.36 -34.04 -24.07
C ASP A 774 -28.95 -33.53 -23.73
N VAL A 775 -28.13 -33.16 -24.72
CA VAL A 775 -26.70 -32.90 -24.50
C VAL A 775 -26.29 -31.55 -25.06
N VAL A 776 -25.55 -30.78 -24.27
CA VAL A 776 -24.74 -29.67 -24.75
C VAL A 776 -23.28 -30.07 -24.58
N TYR A 777 -22.54 -30.19 -25.69
CA TYR A 777 -21.11 -30.49 -25.69
C TYR A 777 -20.30 -29.26 -26.10
N VAL A 778 -19.30 -28.92 -25.30
CA VAL A 778 -18.35 -27.86 -25.58
C VAL A 778 -16.97 -28.46 -25.79
N GLY A 779 -16.46 -28.28 -27.00
CA GLY A 779 -15.17 -28.78 -27.47
C GLY A 779 -14.81 -28.09 -28.77
N PRO A 780 -13.53 -28.12 -29.21
CA PRO A 780 -13.11 -27.41 -30.40
C PRO A 780 -13.77 -28.03 -31.64
N ALA A 781 -14.83 -27.39 -32.13
CA ALA A 781 -15.55 -27.79 -33.33
C ALA A 781 -14.75 -27.35 -34.58
N GLY A 782 -13.52 -27.85 -34.74
CA GLY A 782 -12.71 -27.60 -35.93
C GLY A 782 -11.83 -26.33 -35.91
N SER A 783 -11.74 -25.60 -34.80
CA SER A 783 -10.78 -24.50 -34.65
C SER A 783 -9.34 -25.04 -34.41
N ARG A 784 -8.50 -24.95 -35.45
CA ARG A 784 -7.06 -25.32 -35.47
C ARG A 784 -6.15 -24.59 -34.47
N GLU A 785 -6.64 -23.59 -33.74
CA GLU A 785 -5.79 -22.66 -32.97
C GLU A 785 -5.19 -23.26 -31.68
N ASN A 786 -5.85 -24.23 -31.04
CA ASN A 786 -5.30 -24.88 -29.83
C ASN A 786 -4.36 -26.05 -30.14
N THR A 787 -4.39 -26.59 -31.36
CA THR A 787 -3.58 -27.75 -31.76
C THR A 787 -2.10 -27.37 -31.90
N GLU A 788 -1.80 -26.11 -32.26
CA GLU A 788 -0.43 -25.59 -32.37
C GLU A 788 0.23 -25.30 -31.01
N MET A 789 -0.57 -25.01 -29.97
CA MET A 789 -0.08 -24.63 -28.63
C MET A 789 -0.05 -25.78 -27.61
N PHE A 790 -0.58 -26.98 -27.89
CA PHE A 790 -0.45 -28.12 -26.97
C PHE A 790 -0.15 -29.46 -27.65
N GLY A 791 -0.07 -29.48 -29.00
CA GLY A 791 0.50 -30.57 -29.78
C GLY A 791 -0.03 -31.98 -29.51
N GLY A 792 -1.31 -32.10 -29.16
CA GLY A 792 -2.02 -33.38 -29.05
C GLY A 792 -2.82 -33.70 -30.31
N SER A 793 -2.77 -34.94 -30.77
CA SER A 793 -3.73 -35.46 -31.74
C SER A 793 -5.07 -35.75 -31.03
N MET A 794 -5.91 -34.72 -30.90
CA MET A 794 -7.29 -34.80 -30.41
C MET A 794 -8.28 -35.39 -31.43
N GLU A 795 -7.81 -35.69 -32.65
CA GLU A 795 -8.65 -36.04 -33.80
C GLU A 795 -9.59 -37.24 -33.60
N SER A 796 -9.28 -38.24 -32.75
CA SER A 796 -10.09 -39.48 -32.70
C SER A 796 -11.34 -39.39 -31.82
N ALA A 797 -11.25 -38.88 -30.59
CA ALA A 797 -12.41 -38.78 -29.69
C ALA A 797 -13.38 -37.66 -30.10
N GLU A 798 -12.85 -36.53 -30.58
CA GLU A 798 -13.67 -35.42 -31.12
C GLU A 798 -14.49 -35.82 -32.33
N THR A 799 -13.94 -36.69 -33.16
CA THR A 799 -14.68 -37.29 -34.26
C THR A 799 -15.87 -38.12 -33.74
N VAL A 800 -15.68 -38.90 -32.68
CA VAL A 800 -16.79 -39.65 -32.04
C VAL A 800 -17.83 -38.70 -31.45
N TYR A 801 -17.43 -37.65 -30.72
CA TYR A 801 -18.35 -36.63 -30.20
C TYR A 801 -19.17 -36.00 -31.32
N ALA A 802 -18.53 -35.52 -32.39
CA ALA A 802 -19.23 -34.90 -33.51
C ALA A 802 -20.22 -35.87 -34.20
N GLN A 803 -19.83 -37.13 -34.36
CA GLN A 803 -20.69 -38.17 -34.95
C GLN A 803 -21.90 -38.48 -34.06
N GLU A 804 -21.69 -38.70 -32.76
CA GLU A 804 -22.77 -39.02 -31.82
C GLU A 804 -23.71 -37.82 -31.62
N MET A 805 -23.17 -36.60 -31.51
CA MET A 805 -23.97 -35.38 -31.41
C MET A 805 -24.81 -35.14 -32.67
N SER A 806 -24.28 -35.45 -33.86
CA SER A 806 -25.05 -35.40 -35.11
C SER A 806 -26.23 -36.39 -35.12
N LYS A 807 -26.04 -37.60 -34.58
CA LYS A 807 -27.12 -38.60 -34.41
C LYS A 807 -28.21 -38.14 -33.45
N MET A 808 -27.87 -37.31 -32.45
CA MET A 808 -28.84 -36.76 -31.51
C MET A 808 -29.76 -35.70 -32.14
N GLY A 809 -29.40 -35.09 -33.27
CA GLY A 809 -30.21 -34.09 -33.95
C GLY A 809 -30.57 -32.93 -33.02
N LYS A 810 -31.87 -32.59 -32.92
CA LYS A 810 -32.36 -31.49 -32.06
C LYS A 810 -32.15 -31.70 -30.55
N ARG A 811 -31.71 -32.89 -30.14
CA ARG A 811 -31.42 -33.25 -28.75
C ARG A 811 -29.96 -33.00 -28.35
N GLY A 812 -29.11 -32.67 -29.32
CA GLY A 812 -27.70 -32.38 -29.11
C GLY A 812 -27.34 -30.99 -29.64
N LEU A 813 -26.53 -30.25 -28.89
CA LEU A 813 -25.92 -29.00 -29.33
C LEU A 813 -24.41 -29.03 -29.13
N VAL A 814 -23.66 -28.65 -30.16
CA VAL A 814 -22.19 -28.53 -30.11
C VAL A 814 -21.81 -27.06 -30.19
N ALA A 815 -20.92 -26.61 -29.30
CA ALA A 815 -20.37 -25.26 -29.32
C ALA A 815 -18.86 -25.28 -29.08
N GLU A 816 -18.15 -24.30 -29.65
CA GLU A 816 -16.70 -24.16 -29.45
C GLU A 816 -16.36 -23.50 -28.12
N TRP A 817 -17.19 -22.53 -27.71
CA TRP A 817 -17.02 -21.80 -26.47
C TRP A 817 -18.38 -21.32 -25.97
N VAL A 818 -18.55 -21.33 -24.64
CA VAL A 818 -19.81 -20.93 -23.99
C VAL A 818 -19.53 -20.15 -22.72
N PRO A 819 -20.44 -19.27 -22.27
CA PRO A 819 -20.38 -18.69 -20.93
C PRO A 819 -20.76 -19.76 -19.88
N GLN A 820 -19.82 -20.65 -19.57
CA GLN A 820 -20.05 -21.89 -18.83
C GLN A 820 -20.80 -21.68 -17.50
N TYR A 821 -20.42 -20.69 -16.70
CA TYR A 821 -21.12 -20.35 -15.46
C TYR A 821 -22.63 -20.13 -15.67
N ARG A 822 -23.01 -19.40 -16.73
CA ARG A 822 -24.42 -19.10 -17.07
C ARG A 822 -25.16 -20.32 -17.60
N VAL A 823 -24.45 -21.18 -18.33
CA VAL A 823 -24.99 -22.48 -18.76
C VAL A 823 -25.31 -23.34 -17.54
N LEU A 824 -24.36 -23.47 -16.60
CA LEU A 824 -24.50 -24.27 -15.39
C LEU A 824 -25.63 -23.78 -14.45
N GLU A 825 -25.90 -22.47 -14.43
CA GLU A 825 -27.01 -21.88 -13.66
C GLU A 825 -28.39 -22.15 -14.29
N HIS A 826 -28.44 -22.48 -15.58
CA HIS A 826 -29.71 -22.64 -16.29
C HIS A 826 -30.53 -23.83 -15.76
N LYS A 827 -31.83 -23.60 -15.53
CA LYS A 827 -32.77 -24.58 -14.96
C LYS A 827 -32.82 -25.93 -15.69
N ALA A 828 -32.51 -25.95 -16.99
CA ALA A 828 -32.52 -27.15 -17.83
C ALA A 828 -31.35 -28.09 -17.52
N ILE A 829 -30.24 -27.59 -16.95
CA ILE A 829 -29.08 -28.42 -16.64
C ILE A 829 -29.42 -29.42 -15.54
N ALA A 830 -29.24 -30.70 -15.85
CA ALA A 830 -29.44 -31.83 -14.95
C ALA A 830 -28.15 -32.17 -14.19
N CYS A 831 -27.03 -32.11 -14.92
CA CYS A 831 -25.71 -32.53 -14.48
C CYS A 831 -24.62 -31.91 -15.36
N PHE A 832 -23.42 -31.76 -14.79
CA PHE A 832 -22.21 -31.37 -15.49
C PHE A 832 -21.24 -32.55 -15.56
N LEU A 833 -20.92 -33.03 -16.76
CA LEU A 833 -19.79 -33.93 -16.98
C LEU A 833 -18.54 -33.10 -17.26
N SER A 834 -17.57 -33.20 -16.36
CA SER A 834 -16.38 -32.36 -16.34
C SER A 834 -15.10 -33.19 -16.22
N HIS A 835 -14.02 -32.69 -16.83
CA HIS A 835 -12.66 -33.15 -16.55
C HIS A 835 -12.17 -32.85 -15.12
N GLY A 836 -12.92 -32.08 -14.32
CA GLY A 836 -12.54 -31.75 -12.95
C GLY A 836 -11.46 -30.67 -12.85
N GLY A 837 -11.34 -29.77 -13.82
CA GLY A 837 -10.46 -28.60 -13.68
C GLY A 837 -10.93 -27.66 -12.56
N SER A 838 -9.98 -27.00 -11.89
CA SER A 838 -10.26 -26.17 -10.71
C SER A 838 -11.38 -25.14 -10.92
N ASN A 839 -11.35 -24.39 -12.02
CA ASN A 839 -12.42 -23.43 -12.34
C ASN A 839 -13.79 -24.10 -12.50
N SER A 840 -13.84 -25.23 -13.22
CA SER A 840 -15.09 -25.96 -13.47
C SER A 840 -15.69 -26.53 -12.19
N GLY A 841 -14.86 -27.03 -11.27
CA GLY A 841 -15.30 -27.50 -9.96
C GLY A 841 -15.90 -26.38 -9.11
N MET A 842 -15.27 -25.21 -9.11
CA MET A 842 -15.78 -24.02 -8.40
C MET A 842 -17.08 -23.48 -8.98
N GLU A 843 -17.22 -23.42 -10.30
CA GLU A 843 -18.47 -23.02 -10.95
C GLU A 843 -19.61 -23.96 -10.59
N ALA A 844 -19.37 -25.28 -10.63
CA ALA A 844 -20.36 -26.27 -10.24
C ALA A 844 -20.82 -26.12 -8.79
N MET A 845 -19.88 -25.85 -7.86
CA MET A 845 -20.21 -25.54 -6.47
C MET A 845 -21.03 -24.25 -6.35
N MET A 846 -20.68 -23.21 -7.11
CA MET A 846 -21.38 -21.93 -7.09
C MET A 846 -22.79 -21.97 -7.68
N THR A 847 -23.02 -22.81 -8.67
CA THR A 847 -24.34 -23.00 -9.30
C THR A 847 -25.15 -24.10 -8.63
N GLY A 848 -24.54 -24.93 -7.77
CA GLY A 848 -25.21 -26.06 -7.13
C GLY A 848 -25.48 -27.20 -8.11
N THR A 849 -24.63 -27.36 -9.12
CA THR A 849 -24.82 -28.34 -10.21
C THR A 849 -24.15 -29.67 -9.87
N PRO A 850 -24.90 -30.80 -9.83
CA PRO A 850 -24.32 -32.13 -9.67
C PRO A 850 -23.30 -32.43 -10.77
N SER A 851 -22.13 -32.95 -10.40
CA SER A 851 -21.03 -33.14 -11.35
C SER A 851 -20.55 -34.58 -11.45
N ILE A 852 -20.44 -35.10 -12.67
CA ILE A 852 -19.70 -36.32 -12.96
C ILE A 852 -18.28 -35.90 -13.35
N ILE A 853 -17.28 -36.46 -12.67
CA ILE A 853 -15.89 -36.03 -12.80
C ILE A 853 -15.06 -37.12 -13.48
N TRP A 854 -14.33 -36.74 -14.52
CA TRP A 854 -13.43 -37.60 -15.27
C TRP A 854 -12.03 -36.96 -15.29
N PRO A 855 -11.23 -37.14 -14.22
CA PRO A 855 -9.95 -36.47 -14.10
C PRO A 855 -8.95 -36.97 -15.14
N GLY A 856 -8.21 -36.03 -15.71
CA GLY A 856 -7.16 -36.28 -16.69
C GLY A 856 -5.75 -36.24 -16.09
N ALA A 857 -5.28 -35.05 -15.70
CA ALA A 857 -3.93 -34.85 -15.19
C ALA A 857 -3.86 -33.63 -14.24
N TRP A 858 -2.66 -33.34 -13.73
CA TRP A 858 -2.37 -32.16 -12.89
C TRP A 858 -3.14 -32.15 -11.56
N ASP A 859 -3.92 -31.09 -11.29
CA ASP A 859 -4.68 -30.94 -10.05
C ASP A 859 -6.08 -31.60 -10.12
N GLN A 860 -6.49 -32.07 -11.30
CA GLN A 860 -7.82 -32.64 -11.53
C GLN A 860 -8.16 -33.83 -10.61
N PRO A 861 -7.21 -34.75 -10.28
CA PRO A 861 -7.48 -35.80 -9.29
C PRO A 861 -7.76 -35.25 -7.89
N PHE A 862 -7.08 -34.17 -7.48
CA PHE A 862 -7.34 -33.52 -6.19
C PHE A 862 -8.74 -32.89 -6.18
N VAL A 863 -9.13 -32.24 -7.28
CA VAL A 863 -10.46 -31.66 -7.45
C VAL A 863 -11.54 -32.74 -7.43
N ALA A 864 -11.36 -33.83 -8.16
CA ALA A 864 -12.29 -34.96 -8.20
C ALA A 864 -12.51 -35.58 -6.81
N ASN A 865 -11.42 -35.81 -6.08
CA ASN A 865 -11.44 -36.30 -4.70
C ASN A 865 -12.19 -35.34 -3.79
N HIS A 866 -11.91 -34.03 -3.90
CA HIS A 866 -12.55 -33.01 -3.09
C HIS A 866 -14.07 -32.92 -3.34
N LEU A 867 -14.50 -32.83 -4.60
CA LEU A 867 -15.91 -32.77 -4.96
C LEU A 867 -16.66 -34.05 -4.56
N THR A 868 -16.01 -35.21 -4.68
CA THR A 868 -16.57 -36.51 -4.25
C THR A 868 -16.72 -36.56 -2.73
N HIS A 869 -15.72 -36.10 -1.97
CA HIS A 869 -15.78 -36.06 -0.51
C HIS A 869 -16.88 -35.12 0.00
N LEU A 870 -17.07 -33.97 -0.65
CA LEU A 870 -18.17 -33.04 -0.37
C LEU A 870 -19.57 -33.60 -0.73
N GLY A 871 -19.62 -34.69 -1.51
CA GLY A 871 -20.86 -35.30 -1.99
C GLY A 871 -21.53 -34.51 -3.12
N VAL A 872 -20.82 -33.59 -3.76
CA VAL A 872 -21.33 -32.78 -4.89
C VAL A 872 -20.87 -33.30 -6.24
N GLY A 873 -19.80 -34.11 -6.26
CA GLY A 873 -19.28 -34.79 -7.42
C GLY A 873 -19.32 -36.31 -7.29
N LYS A 874 -19.28 -37.01 -8.43
CA LYS A 874 -18.97 -38.44 -8.52
C LYS A 874 -17.87 -38.66 -9.55
N GLU A 875 -16.72 -39.15 -9.10
CA GLU A 875 -15.64 -39.55 -9.98
C GLU A 875 -15.96 -40.87 -10.71
N LEU A 876 -15.64 -40.94 -12.00
CA LEU A 876 -15.55 -42.20 -12.74
C LEU A 876 -14.14 -42.77 -12.52
N PHE A 877 -14.04 -43.92 -11.86
CA PHE A 877 -12.78 -44.56 -11.53
C PHE A 877 -12.35 -45.60 -12.57
N GLN A 878 -13.30 -46.37 -13.12
CA GLN A 878 -12.99 -47.46 -14.07
C GLN A 878 -12.45 -46.93 -15.40
N VAL A 879 -12.60 -45.64 -15.67
CA VAL A 879 -12.08 -44.96 -16.86
C VAL A 879 -10.58 -44.65 -16.78
N ARG A 880 -9.94 -44.87 -15.63
CA ARG A 880 -8.49 -44.71 -15.45
C ARG A 880 -7.73 -45.76 -16.27
N THR A 881 -6.60 -45.36 -16.85
CA THR A 881 -5.81 -46.22 -17.76
C THR A 881 -4.41 -46.50 -17.24
N GLY A 882 -3.64 -47.28 -18.02
CA GLY A 882 -2.21 -47.49 -17.79
C GLY A 882 -1.91 -48.17 -16.46
N HIS A 883 -1.01 -47.56 -15.67
CA HIS A 883 -0.53 -48.12 -14.40
C HIS A 883 -1.57 -48.14 -13.28
N ASN A 884 -2.75 -47.55 -13.47
CA ASN A 884 -3.85 -47.62 -12.51
C ASN A 884 -4.59 -48.97 -12.57
N ILE A 885 -4.55 -49.67 -13.71
CA ILE A 885 -5.23 -50.96 -13.88
C ILE A 885 -4.63 -52.01 -12.92
N GLY A 886 -5.50 -52.74 -12.23
CA GLY A 886 -5.14 -53.75 -11.24
C GLY A 886 -4.80 -53.17 -9.86
N LYS A 887 -4.97 -51.86 -9.64
CA LYS A 887 -4.74 -51.21 -8.34
C LYS A 887 -6.04 -50.81 -7.68
N THR A 888 -5.99 -50.66 -6.37
CA THR A 888 -7.11 -50.14 -5.57
C THR A 888 -6.83 -48.68 -5.21
N THR A 889 -7.80 -47.81 -5.43
CA THR A 889 -7.72 -46.38 -5.08
C THR A 889 -7.80 -46.19 -3.57
N ALA A 890 -7.41 -45.02 -3.09
CA ALA A 890 -7.62 -44.61 -1.70
C ALA A 890 -9.09 -44.63 -1.27
N ALA A 891 -10.02 -44.48 -2.23
CA ALA A 891 -11.46 -44.61 -2.02
C ALA A 891 -11.93 -46.07 -1.93
N GLY A 892 -11.03 -47.05 -2.07
CA GLY A 892 -11.35 -48.48 -2.00
C GLY A 892 -11.87 -49.08 -3.31
N VAL A 893 -11.80 -48.36 -4.43
CA VAL A 893 -12.28 -48.83 -5.73
C VAL A 893 -11.15 -49.58 -6.44
N HIS A 894 -11.38 -50.84 -6.79
CA HIS A 894 -10.43 -51.62 -7.59
C HIS A 894 -10.60 -51.31 -9.08
N ILE A 895 -9.55 -50.80 -9.73
CA ILE A 895 -9.58 -50.43 -11.14
C ILE A 895 -9.36 -51.67 -11.99
N THR A 896 -10.41 -52.14 -12.65
CA THR A 896 -10.32 -53.26 -13.59
C THR A 896 -10.03 -52.75 -15.00
N GLY A 897 -10.62 -51.60 -15.38
CA GLY A 897 -10.37 -50.95 -16.67
C GLY A 897 -10.96 -51.68 -17.88
N THR A 898 -11.92 -52.59 -17.68
CA THR A 898 -12.63 -53.27 -18.79
C THR A 898 -13.86 -52.49 -19.24
N ASP A 899 -14.30 -52.75 -20.47
CA ASP A 899 -15.50 -52.13 -21.04
C ASP A 899 -16.75 -52.40 -20.20
N GLU A 900 -16.89 -53.60 -19.65
CA GLU A 900 -18.01 -53.96 -18.78
C GLU A 900 -17.98 -53.18 -17.46
N ALA A 901 -16.80 -53.02 -16.86
CA ALA A 901 -16.64 -52.28 -15.63
C ALA A 901 -16.89 -50.78 -15.83
N MET A 902 -16.35 -50.19 -16.91
CA MET A 902 -16.62 -48.80 -17.29
C MET A 902 -18.10 -48.56 -17.57
N SER A 903 -18.75 -49.43 -18.35
CA SER A 903 -20.17 -49.29 -18.68
C SER A 903 -21.06 -49.43 -17.45
N ALA A 904 -20.77 -50.38 -16.56
CA ALA A 904 -21.53 -50.58 -15.33
C ALA A 904 -21.40 -49.38 -14.37
N GLU A 905 -20.20 -48.83 -14.22
CA GLU A 905 -19.97 -47.62 -13.42
C GLU A 905 -20.71 -46.41 -13.99
N MET A 906 -20.61 -46.18 -15.31
CA MET A 906 -21.34 -45.10 -15.98
C MET A 906 -22.84 -45.25 -15.78
N ASP A 907 -23.40 -46.44 -15.98
CA ASP A 907 -24.83 -46.69 -15.78
C ASP A 907 -25.26 -46.40 -14.33
N GLU A 908 -24.50 -46.86 -13.35
CA GLU A 908 -24.78 -46.58 -11.93
C GLU A 908 -24.78 -45.07 -11.63
N VAL A 909 -23.75 -44.37 -12.11
CA VAL A 909 -23.58 -42.94 -11.89
C VAL A 909 -24.71 -42.15 -12.56
N PHE A 910 -25.04 -42.44 -13.81
CA PHE A 910 -26.12 -41.76 -14.52
C PHE A 910 -27.50 -42.07 -13.94
N VAL A 911 -27.78 -43.32 -13.54
CA VAL A 911 -29.04 -43.68 -12.84
C VAL A 911 -29.18 -42.88 -11.55
N SER A 912 -28.07 -42.63 -10.84
CA SER A 912 -28.08 -41.87 -9.59
C SER A 912 -28.48 -40.40 -9.73
N LEU A 913 -28.57 -39.86 -10.95
CA LEU A 913 -29.14 -38.52 -11.24
C LEU A 913 -30.67 -38.48 -11.10
N THR A 914 -31.32 -39.64 -11.04
CA THR A 914 -32.78 -39.78 -11.04
C THR A 914 -33.31 -40.20 -9.67
N GLY A 915 -34.64 -40.15 -9.51
CA GLY A 915 -35.32 -40.63 -8.31
C GLY A 915 -34.89 -39.93 -7.01
N GLU A 916 -34.89 -40.69 -5.92
CA GLU A 916 -34.52 -40.19 -4.58
C GLU A 916 -33.02 -39.91 -4.46
N SER A 917 -32.16 -40.73 -5.08
CA SER A 917 -30.71 -40.51 -5.10
C SER A 917 -30.37 -39.15 -5.72
N GLY A 918 -30.94 -38.86 -6.90
CA GLY A 918 -30.69 -37.59 -7.59
C GLY A 918 -31.26 -36.38 -6.86
N ARG A 919 -32.35 -36.55 -6.09
CA ARG A 919 -32.87 -35.50 -5.20
C ARG A 919 -31.87 -35.17 -4.09
N LYS A 920 -31.41 -36.18 -3.35
CA LYS A 920 -30.43 -36.00 -2.26
C LYS A 920 -29.09 -35.44 -2.74
N TRP A 921 -28.65 -35.83 -3.93
CA TRP A 921 -27.44 -35.29 -4.53
C TRP A 921 -27.60 -33.79 -4.80
N ARG A 922 -28.71 -33.36 -5.43
CA ARG A 922 -29.01 -31.94 -5.64
C ARG A 922 -29.20 -31.15 -4.35
N GLU A 923 -29.84 -31.72 -3.34
CA GLU A 923 -29.94 -31.09 -2.00
C GLU A 923 -28.56 -30.86 -1.37
N THR A 924 -27.63 -31.81 -1.56
CA THR A 924 -26.24 -31.65 -1.12
C THR A 924 -25.51 -30.56 -1.90
N CYS A 925 -25.67 -30.51 -3.23
CA CYS A 925 -25.12 -29.44 -4.06
C CYS A 925 -25.68 -28.07 -3.67
N GLU A 926 -26.98 -27.95 -3.40
CA GLU A 926 -27.60 -26.69 -2.97
C GLU A 926 -27.07 -26.25 -1.60
N ARG A 927 -26.92 -27.18 -0.65
CA ARG A 927 -26.31 -26.86 0.66
C ARG A 927 -24.89 -26.31 0.50
N VAL A 928 -24.07 -26.94 -0.34
CA VAL A 928 -22.70 -26.46 -0.61
C VAL A 928 -22.74 -25.11 -1.31
N ARG A 929 -23.61 -24.89 -2.30
CA ARG A 929 -23.81 -23.59 -2.96
C ARG A 929 -24.11 -22.48 -1.95
N VAL A 930 -24.98 -22.74 -0.98
CA VAL A 930 -25.30 -21.77 0.09
C VAL A 930 -24.04 -21.46 0.91
N MET A 931 -23.31 -22.48 1.37
CA MET A 931 -22.07 -22.29 2.13
C MET A 931 -21.02 -21.47 1.37
N VAL A 932 -20.85 -21.75 0.07
CA VAL A 932 -19.90 -21.02 -0.77
C VAL A 932 -20.30 -19.53 -0.88
N ARG A 933 -21.58 -19.24 -1.07
CA ARG A 933 -22.09 -17.87 -1.16
C ARG A 933 -21.95 -17.12 0.16
N GLU A 934 -22.26 -17.78 1.28
CA GLU A 934 -22.05 -17.23 2.62
C GLU A 934 -20.57 -16.90 2.86
N ASP A 935 -19.67 -17.81 2.50
CA ASP A 935 -18.22 -17.62 2.67
C ASP A 935 -17.67 -16.45 1.84
N MET A 936 -18.13 -16.31 0.59
CA MET A 936 -17.76 -15.21 -0.30
C MET A 936 -18.30 -13.86 0.13
N ASN A 937 -19.49 -13.81 0.73
CA ASN A 937 -20.15 -12.56 1.07
C ASN A 937 -19.72 -12.04 2.44
N GLU A 938 -19.62 -12.93 3.43
CA GLU A 938 -19.43 -12.56 4.84
C GLU A 938 -18.46 -13.48 5.61
N GLY A 939 -18.05 -14.61 5.02
CA GLY A 939 -17.16 -15.57 5.66
C GLY A 939 -15.67 -15.27 5.53
N GLU A 940 -14.86 -16.31 5.61
CA GLU A 940 -13.40 -16.16 5.67
C GLU A 940 -12.82 -15.83 4.29
N SER A 941 -13.43 -16.33 3.20
CA SER A 941 -13.06 -15.89 1.84
C SER A 941 -13.23 -14.39 1.67
N ARG A 942 -14.33 -13.81 2.16
CA ARG A 942 -14.54 -12.35 2.13
C ARG A 942 -13.47 -11.61 2.93
N LYS A 943 -13.24 -12.04 4.17
CA LYS A 943 -12.23 -11.42 5.04
C LYS A 943 -10.83 -11.51 4.45
N ASN A 944 -10.49 -12.61 3.77
CA ASN A 944 -9.22 -12.76 3.07
C ASN A 944 -9.11 -11.82 1.87
N MET A 945 -10.20 -11.58 1.13
CA MET A 945 -10.23 -10.54 0.09
C MET A 945 -9.96 -9.16 0.69
N ASP A 946 -10.57 -8.84 1.83
CA ASP A 946 -10.35 -7.56 2.52
C ASP A 946 -8.91 -7.44 3.03
N ARG A 947 -8.34 -8.52 3.60
CA ARG A 947 -6.92 -8.56 4.02
C ARG A 947 -5.95 -8.41 2.85
N LEU A 948 -6.29 -8.95 1.68
CA LEU A 948 -5.46 -8.77 0.47
C LEU A 948 -5.43 -7.32 0.00
N ALA A 949 -6.45 -6.53 0.32
CA ALA A 949 -6.53 -5.10 0.02
C ALA A 949 -6.01 -4.21 1.16
N ASP A 950 -5.77 -4.78 2.36
CA ASP A 950 -5.38 -4.05 3.56
C ASP A 950 -4.05 -3.31 3.34
N PRO A 951 -4.00 -1.98 3.56
CA PRO A 951 -2.78 -1.21 3.49
C PRO A 951 -1.64 -1.78 4.34
N ALA A 952 -1.93 -2.36 5.51
CA ALA A 952 -0.92 -2.95 6.39
C ALA A 952 -0.29 -4.24 5.82
N LEU A 953 -0.96 -4.93 4.89
CA LEU A 953 -0.32 -5.97 4.09
C LEU A 953 0.50 -5.35 2.96
N MET A 954 0.11 -4.20 2.42
CA MET A 954 0.76 -3.60 1.25
C MET A 954 1.85 -2.57 1.57
N ASP A 955 2.05 -2.25 2.85
CA ASP A 955 3.16 -1.46 3.42
C ASP A 955 4.18 -2.41 4.09
#